data_AF-A0A671S7K6-F1
#
_entry.id   AF-A0A671S7K6-F1
#
_cell.length_a   1.000
_cell.length_b   1.000
_cell.length_c   1.000
_cell.angle_alpha   90.00
_cell.angle_beta   90.00
_cell.angle_gamma   90.00
#
_symmetry.space_group_name_H-M   'P 1'
#
loop_
_entity.id
_entity.type
_entity.pdbx_description
1 polymer ?
#
loop_
_entity_poly.entity_id
_entity_poly.type
_entity_poly.pdbx_seq_one_letter_code
_entity_poly.pdbx_strand_id
1 'polypeptide(L)'
;MASMEEDFPRGGTEKKTTESKNVKTRDVDNLFETRDTVVTKKRKVARQDEKQKTKQQKVERGDLKLNTSTTVEILHLRNLKIGTLMLGCVKEVSDFEAVVGFSSGLVGYLPICNICDSYTSILKDNLDSEDSLKEVVPLPQLLTPGMLIRCVVSSLDSIKEGHTSLKVSINPKGVNKVLSSGSLKPGMTLSGCVESVEDHGFLVDIGISGTKAFLPKQSTSSKKDLNVGQYMTILIEEVKNDGRVVRLSQDPQALGKACAETQQGWTLDTLLPGLLIRAHIKRVTPHGLIVTYLSSFTGMVDFLHLDEDKASTYNTGDEVLARVLYVEPSTRHVGLSLRRHLLPPGGALLDDISSERVSEVVQGCKMSALHHHSGALMKMPDGTTAFVHKNLTKEAKEEFNPNRLLTQPEHTLRIIDYSPMERMHVGTLRRSTVQTELFRYQDIKVGQIVEGTVTDLQKHGAYVRITNHIKGLIPKIHLADVVLKNPEKLFTSGLKVKCRVLSLDAQQKKLCLTRKKALVESTLPLFLSYADARVGRVSHGFIVCVKDFGCIVRFYEDVKGLVPKPELSTEYVANPEELFFVGQVVQAKVLDCDEEKKMLRLSFRAVTEGDVKEAQTAKFDFVVGKTVEVKVRRKVLDGLEVSIVPEEVPAFIPTVHLSDHVTNCLPLWMVLEEGDTISNIMCLSKTKKKGITLTKKPLLKACLEDDGIPKNFSELQVGMQMVGWVKNIMPYGVFVDFPYELFGLAPKAAMGDQFITDTSTVFDIGQTIVAKVTNLDEKKSRFLVSLRVSELSLSEEGSQARLIQGLKERKAIFEMMTCRGESDVLQQLSAVSLGDKLKVTVGDNMEDGSVALTSDQLSEATVLVSKYHTEGVNVSPGCKLTAVILHVDLSKSEVHVSLLPELTAATRKKLEKDSKLTATIQYTDKDFAVVSLGDTGHLTIIPTRTHLNDILNSKKFLVGSCLNVTMEEPSSEELGGLPLVECQKQDATRGTQKREQRKSKRTDLGEVMTVTVKKVKPMDVVVMLPSGTAGSIHVSQIEESPVVGSFPTSSLKVGSKVEARVIGGHTVHGHK
;
A
#
# COMPACT_ATOMS: atom_id res chain seq x y z
N MET A 1 -5.30 -2.60 -41.61
CA MET A 1 -6.11 -3.32 -42.61
C MET A 1 -7.15 -4.13 -41.84
N ALA A 2 -8.40 -4.24 -42.33
CA ALA A 2 -9.51 -5.08 -41.80
C ALA A 2 -9.79 -4.97 -40.28
N SER A 3 -10.89 -4.42 -39.74
CA SER A 3 -12.25 -4.07 -40.22
C SER A 3 -13.14 -5.25 -40.65
N MET A 4 -13.93 -5.76 -39.69
CA MET A 4 -15.23 -6.49 -39.77
C MET A 4 -15.48 -7.18 -38.42
N GLU A 5 -16.69 -7.28 -37.85
CA GLU A 5 -17.93 -6.49 -38.03
C GLU A 5 -18.81 -6.70 -36.76
N GLU A 6 -19.91 -5.97 -36.60
CA GLU A 6 -20.83 -6.13 -35.46
C GLU A 6 -21.83 -7.28 -35.66
N ASP A 7 -22.32 -7.90 -34.58
CA ASP A 7 -23.63 -8.59 -34.64
C ASP A 7 -24.34 -8.65 -33.27
N PHE A 8 -25.66 -8.45 -33.27
CA PHE A 8 -26.51 -8.26 -32.08
C PHE A 8 -27.71 -9.23 -32.10
N PRO A 9 -27.83 -10.19 -31.16
CA PRO A 9 -29.07 -10.95 -30.97
C PRO A 9 -29.99 -10.27 -29.95
N ARG A 10 -31.24 -9.97 -30.35
CA ARG A 10 -32.31 -9.54 -29.42
C ARG A 10 -32.83 -10.73 -28.60
N GLY A 11 -33.31 -10.43 -27.38
CA GLY A 11 -33.59 -11.41 -26.33
C GLY A 11 -34.55 -12.58 -26.65
N GLY A 12 -34.33 -13.70 -25.95
CA GLY A 12 -35.15 -14.91 -26.05
C GLY A 12 -34.74 -16.03 -25.10
N THR A 13 -35.11 -15.91 -23.82
CA THR A 13 -35.22 -16.96 -22.78
C THR A 13 -34.59 -18.35 -23.03
N GLU A 14 -33.58 -18.73 -22.24
CA GLU A 14 -33.32 -20.16 -21.96
C GLU A 14 -34.05 -20.64 -20.69
N LYS A 15 -34.44 -21.92 -20.68
CA LYS A 15 -35.10 -22.60 -19.55
C LYS A 15 -34.11 -23.49 -18.81
N LYS A 16 -34.27 -23.57 -17.49
CA LYS A 16 -33.61 -24.59 -16.66
C LYS A 16 -34.00 -26.00 -17.10
N THR A 17 -33.03 -26.89 -17.21
CA THR A 17 -33.25 -28.33 -17.04
C THR A 17 -33.42 -28.64 -15.54
N THR A 18 -34.67 -28.83 -15.12
CA THR A 18 -35.00 -29.36 -13.79
C THR A 18 -35.25 -30.86 -13.85
N GLU A 19 -34.63 -31.60 -12.94
CA GLU A 19 -35.17 -32.80 -12.29
C GLU A 19 -34.64 -32.79 -10.83
N SER A 20 -35.38 -33.14 -9.79
CA SER A 20 -36.82 -33.46 -9.74
C SER A 20 -37.37 -33.18 -8.33
N LYS A 21 -38.41 -32.34 -8.21
CA LYS A 21 -39.83 -32.70 -7.90
C LYS A 21 -40.10 -32.98 -6.41
N ASN A 22 -41.21 -32.56 -5.79
CA ASN A 22 -42.36 -31.72 -6.20
C ASN A 22 -42.95 -31.05 -4.91
N VAL A 23 -43.51 -29.82 -4.87
CA VAL A 23 -44.50 -29.12 -5.75
C VAL A 23 -45.91 -29.71 -5.57
N LYS A 24 -46.93 -28.93 -5.17
CA LYS A 24 -47.79 -28.09 -6.02
C LYS A 24 -48.57 -27.06 -5.14
N THR A 25 -48.60 -25.75 -5.44
CA THR A 25 -49.69 -24.96 -6.13
C THR A 25 -51.04 -24.90 -5.38
N ARG A 26 -51.95 -23.91 -5.51
CA ARG A 26 -52.14 -22.66 -6.32
C ARG A 26 -53.21 -21.79 -5.57
N ASP A 27 -53.81 -20.68 -6.02
CA ASP A 27 -53.84 -19.97 -7.31
C ASP A 27 -53.82 -18.42 -7.18
N VAL A 28 -54.93 -17.71 -7.44
CA VAL A 28 -55.08 -16.24 -7.55
C VAL A 28 -56.48 -15.79 -7.04
N ASP A 29 -56.57 -14.55 -6.54
CA ASP A 29 -57.72 -13.67 -6.25
C ASP A 29 -59.12 -14.19 -5.83
N ASN A 30 -59.66 -13.57 -4.77
CA ASN A 30 -61.03 -13.05 -4.55
C ASN A 30 -61.08 -12.59 -3.06
N LEU A 31 -61.25 -11.32 -2.70
CA LEU A 31 -62.41 -10.43 -2.86
C LEU A 31 -63.67 -10.97 -2.14
N PHE A 32 -63.87 -10.49 -0.89
CA PHE A 32 -64.99 -10.74 0.03
C PHE A 32 -65.35 -12.20 0.38
N GLU A 33 -64.92 -12.67 1.56
CA GLU A 33 -65.86 -13.16 2.58
C GLU A 33 -65.25 -13.17 3.99
N THR A 34 -66.08 -13.03 5.03
CA THR A 34 -65.70 -13.07 6.45
C THR A 34 -66.18 -14.36 7.13
N ARG A 35 -65.38 -14.93 8.04
CA ARG A 35 -65.86 -15.78 9.14
C ARG A 35 -64.80 -16.00 10.22
N ASP A 36 -65.19 -15.84 11.48
CA ASP A 36 -64.40 -16.21 12.66
C ASP A 36 -64.33 -17.73 12.86
N THR A 37 -63.26 -18.21 13.50
CA THR A 37 -63.36 -19.38 14.41
C THR A 37 -62.24 -19.45 15.45
N VAL A 38 -62.59 -19.07 16.68
CA VAL A 38 -62.31 -19.74 17.97
C VAL A 38 -60.96 -20.48 18.18
N VAL A 39 -60.26 -20.05 19.24
CA VAL A 39 -59.05 -20.67 19.82
C VAL A 39 -59.28 -22.09 20.38
N THR A 40 -58.31 -23.00 20.19
CA THR A 40 -58.03 -24.05 21.19
C THR A 40 -56.53 -24.14 21.55
N LYS A 41 -56.18 -23.76 22.78
CA LYS A 41 -54.93 -24.17 23.45
C LYS A 41 -55.25 -25.31 24.42
N LYS A 42 -54.42 -26.35 24.49
CA LYS A 42 -54.45 -27.31 25.61
C LYS A 42 -53.18 -27.22 26.46
N ARG A 43 -53.32 -26.65 27.66
CA ARG A 43 -52.40 -26.79 28.79
C ARG A 43 -52.71 -28.08 29.56
N LYS A 44 -51.73 -28.60 30.30
CA LYS A 44 -51.94 -29.10 31.69
C LYS A 44 -51.29 -28.04 32.61
N VAL A 45 -51.91 -27.46 33.65
CA VAL A 45 -52.89 -27.92 34.67
C VAL A 45 -52.21 -28.91 35.63
N ALA A 46 -52.09 -28.66 36.93
CA ALA A 46 -53.13 -28.48 37.97
C ALA A 46 -52.57 -27.66 39.17
N ARG A 47 -53.27 -27.22 40.24
CA ARG A 47 -54.69 -27.09 40.73
C ARG A 47 -54.61 -26.17 42.00
N GLN A 48 -55.64 -25.73 42.73
CA GLN A 48 -57.12 -25.79 42.65
C GLN A 48 -57.62 -24.34 42.94
N ASP A 49 -58.72 -23.93 43.61
CA ASP A 49 -59.92 -24.58 44.17
C ASP A 49 -61.23 -23.88 43.72
N GLU A 50 -62.40 -24.33 44.20
CA GLU A 50 -63.75 -24.02 43.68
C GLU A 50 -64.38 -22.67 44.19
N LYS A 51 -65.64 -22.21 43.90
CA LYS A 51 -66.89 -22.85 43.38
C LYS A 51 -68.00 -21.82 42.94
N GLN A 52 -68.57 -21.96 41.72
CA GLN A 52 -69.99 -21.70 41.27
C GLN A 52 -70.70 -20.32 41.55
N LYS A 53 -71.76 -19.81 40.86
CA LYS A 53 -72.75 -20.34 39.87
C LYS A 53 -73.60 -19.27 39.10
N THR A 54 -74.08 -19.62 37.88
CA THR A 54 -75.35 -19.22 37.15
C THR A 54 -75.66 -17.84 36.49
N LYS A 55 -75.75 -17.87 35.13
CA LYS A 55 -76.82 -17.39 34.17
C LYS A 55 -77.53 -16.01 34.31
N GLN A 56 -77.45 -15.17 33.27
CA GLN A 56 -78.46 -14.99 32.15
C GLN A 56 -77.98 -13.95 31.09
N GLN A 57 -78.68 -13.80 29.95
CA GLN A 57 -78.37 -12.87 28.84
C GLN A 57 -79.57 -11.99 28.47
N LYS A 58 -79.34 -10.76 27.96
CA LYS A 58 -80.23 -10.14 26.95
C LYS A 58 -79.58 -9.00 26.13
N VAL A 59 -79.36 -9.29 24.83
CA VAL A 59 -79.41 -8.44 23.62
C VAL A 59 -79.07 -6.94 23.75
N GLU A 60 -77.97 -6.51 23.12
CA GLU A 60 -77.76 -5.12 22.69
C GLU A 60 -78.51 -4.81 21.38
N ARG A 61 -78.93 -3.55 21.19
CA ARG A 61 -79.09 -2.93 19.86
C ARG A 61 -77.90 -1.98 19.68
N GLY A 62 -77.22 -2.08 18.54
CA GLY A 62 -75.87 -1.54 18.39
C GLY A 62 -75.80 -0.05 18.08
N ASP A 63 -74.59 0.50 18.23
CA ASP A 63 -74.17 1.75 17.59
C ASP A 63 -72.66 1.69 17.27
N LEU A 64 -72.23 2.34 16.19
CA LEU A 64 -70.89 2.17 15.61
C LEU A 64 -69.84 3.07 16.29
N LYS A 65 -69.04 2.49 17.18
CA LYS A 65 -67.95 3.20 17.87
C LYS A 65 -66.70 3.34 16.99
N LEU A 66 -66.31 4.59 16.70
CA LEU A 66 -65.00 4.89 16.11
C LEU A 66 -63.89 4.65 17.15
N ASN A 67 -62.77 4.06 16.72
CA ASN A 67 -61.58 3.85 17.54
C ASN A 67 -60.82 5.17 17.75
N THR A 68 -61.17 5.95 18.77
CA THR A 68 -60.31 7.01 19.31
C THR A 68 -59.38 6.45 20.38
N SER A 69 -58.06 6.59 20.18
CA SER A 69 -57.07 6.39 21.24
C SER A 69 -57.34 7.32 22.43
N THR A 70 -57.20 6.80 23.65
CA THR A 70 -57.50 7.53 24.88
C THR A 70 -56.29 8.31 25.44
N THR A 71 -55.14 8.24 24.76
CA THR A 71 -53.86 8.85 25.12
C THR A 71 -53.33 9.73 23.98
N VAL A 72 -52.75 10.88 24.33
CA VAL A 72 -51.93 11.67 23.38
C VAL A 72 -50.52 11.07 23.37
N GLU A 73 -50.03 10.71 22.20
CA GLU A 73 -48.70 10.11 22.01
C GLU A 73 -47.82 10.96 21.10
N ILE A 74 -46.52 10.96 21.39
CA ILE A 74 -45.49 11.61 20.58
C ILE A 74 -45.26 10.84 19.28
N LEU A 75 -45.00 11.56 18.18
CA LEU A 75 -44.68 10.92 16.90
C LEU A 75 -43.36 10.16 17.00
N HIS A 76 -43.45 8.83 16.89
CA HIS A 76 -42.29 7.95 16.85
C HIS A 76 -42.00 7.48 15.42
N LEU A 77 -40.71 7.36 15.09
CA LEU A 77 -40.23 6.86 13.79
C LEU A 77 -40.78 5.47 13.41
N ARG A 78 -41.21 4.66 14.39
CA ARG A 78 -41.87 3.36 14.19
C ARG A 78 -43.31 3.46 13.65
N ASN A 79 -43.93 4.62 13.78
CA ASN A 79 -45.32 4.86 13.38
C ASN A 79 -45.40 5.50 11.99
N LEU A 80 -44.28 6.06 11.49
CA LEU A 80 -44.19 6.64 10.16
C LEU A 80 -44.27 5.58 9.06
N LYS A 81 -44.90 5.94 7.94
CA LYS A 81 -45.06 5.11 6.75
C LYS A 81 -44.61 5.90 5.52
N ILE A 82 -44.25 5.20 4.45
CA ILE A 82 -43.99 5.83 3.15
C ILE A 82 -45.30 6.49 2.69
N GLY A 83 -45.22 7.76 2.27
CA GLY A 83 -46.39 8.57 1.92
C GLY A 83 -46.99 9.41 3.05
N THR A 84 -46.51 9.32 4.31
CA THR A 84 -46.93 10.26 5.36
C THR A 84 -46.52 11.69 4.99
N LEU A 85 -47.42 12.66 5.16
CA LEU A 85 -47.18 14.09 4.91
C LEU A 85 -46.81 14.80 6.20
N MET A 86 -45.72 15.57 6.18
CA MET A 86 -45.15 16.25 7.35
C MET A 86 -44.68 17.68 7.03
N LEU A 87 -44.80 18.58 8.00
CA LEU A 87 -44.17 19.90 8.02
C LEU A 87 -42.80 19.77 8.69
N GLY A 88 -41.74 20.11 7.98
CA GLY A 88 -40.38 20.16 8.50
C GLY A 88 -39.81 21.57 8.47
N CYS A 89 -38.74 21.79 9.23
CA CYS A 89 -37.91 22.98 9.16
C CYS A 89 -36.51 22.60 8.66
N VAL A 90 -35.97 23.34 7.71
CA VAL A 90 -34.59 23.14 7.22
C VAL A 90 -33.61 23.49 8.34
N LYS A 91 -32.76 22.52 8.72
CA LYS A 91 -31.76 22.68 9.78
C LYS A 91 -30.37 23.01 9.24
N GLU A 92 -29.92 22.20 8.28
CA GLU A 92 -28.61 22.33 7.64
C GLU A 92 -28.79 22.08 6.14
N VAL A 93 -27.98 22.73 5.30
CA VAL A 93 -27.99 22.54 3.86
C VAL A 93 -26.56 22.29 3.38
N SER A 94 -26.36 21.17 2.69
CA SER A 94 -25.10 20.79 2.04
C SER A 94 -25.32 20.75 0.52
N ASP A 95 -24.25 20.62 -0.26
CA ASP A 95 -24.32 20.73 -1.72
C ASP A 95 -25.27 19.71 -2.39
N PHE A 96 -25.41 18.51 -1.81
CA PHE A 96 -26.17 17.39 -2.37
C PHE A 96 -27.38 16.93 -1.53
N GLU A 97 -27.51 17.40 -0.28
CA GLU A 97 -28.63 17.07 0.61
C GLU A 97 -28.91 18.18 1.64
N ALA A 98 -30.17 18.31 2.03
CA ALA A 98 -30.61 19.15 3.13
C ALA A 98 -31.12 18.30 4.30
N VAL A 99 -30.78 18.70 5.52
CA VAL A 99 -31.22 18.06 6.76
C VAL A 99 -32.47 18.78 7.27
N VAL A 100 -33.55 18.02 7.45
CA VAL A 100 -34.87 18.55 7.82
C VAL A 100 -35.27 18.06 9.21
N GLY A 101 -35.50 19.00 10.12
CA GLY A 101 -36.03 18.73 11.46
C GLY A 101 -37.56 18.70 11.44
N PHE A 102 -38.14 17.65 12.01
CA PHE A 102 -39.57 17.46 12.18
C PHE A 102 -39.95 17.48 13.66
N SER A 103 -41.25 17.55 13.94
CA SER A 103 -41.80 17.39 15.29
C SER A 103 -41.25 16.16 16.01
N SER A 104 -41.15 16.24 17.34
CA SER A 104 -40.66 15.17 18.22
C SER A 104 -39.16 14.90 18.12
N GLY A 105 -38.37 15.84 17.60
CA GLY A 105 -36.92 15.68 17.37
C GLY A 105 -36.58 14.63 16.31
N LEU A 106 -37.50 14.34 15.38
CA LEU A 106 -37.25 13.48 14.24
C LEU A 106 -36.44 14.25 13.18
N VAL A 107 -35.48 13.57 12.53
CA VAL A 107 -34.63 14.16 11.49
C VAL A 107 -34.74 13.32 10.22
N GLY A 108 -35.02 13.99 9.10
CA GLY A 108 -35.03 13.40 7.77
C GLY A 108 -34.05 14.07 6.82
N TYR A 109 -33.64 13.33 5.79
CA TYR A 109 -32.67 13.76 4.79
C TYR A 109 -33.41 13.98 3.45
N LEU A 110 -33.18 15.14 2.85
CA LEU A 110 -33.74 15.54 1.56
C LEU A 110 -32.61 15.55 0.51
N PRO A 111 -32.50 14.51 -0.34
CA PRO A 111 -31.58 14.51 -1.48
C PRO A 111 -31.91 15.61 -2.49
N ILE A 112 -30.90 16.13 -3.15
CA ILE A 112 -31.04 17.17 -4.19
C ILE A 112 -31.98 16.76 -5.36
N CYS A 113 -32.03 15.48 -5.71
CA CYS A 113 -32.94 14.93 -6.73
C CYS A 113 -34.41 14.78 -6.28
N ASN A 114 -34.72 15.06 -5.00
CA ASN A 114 -36.07 14.97 -4.43
C ASN A 114 -36.76 16.35 -4.31
N ILE A 115 -36.23 17.38 -4.99
CA ILE A 115 -36.69 18.79 -4.94
C ILE A 115 -37.80 19.06 -5.95
N CYS A 116 -37.54 18.91 -7.25
CA CYS A 116 -38.53 18.94 -8.32
C CYS A 116 -37.96 18.33 -9.61
N ASP A 117 -38.84 17.99 -10.55
CA ASP A 117 -38.44 17.33 -11.80
C ASP A 117 -37.61 18.24 -12.70
N SER A 118 -37.97 19.53 -12.83
CA SER A 118 -37.28 20.49 -13.71
C SER A 118 -35.81 20.68 -13.31
N TYR A 119 -35.56 20.86 -12.00
CA TYR A 119 -34.21 20.96 -11.47
C TYR A 119 -33.45 19.63 -11.56
N THR A 120 -34.13 18.50 -11.35
CA THR A 120 -33.53 17.16 -11.51
C THR A 120 -33.18 16.84 -12.97
N SER A 121 -33.87 17.43 -13.95
CA SER A 121 -33.50 17.36 -15.36
C SER A 121 -32.25 18.20 -15.65
N ILE A 122 -32.18 19.44 -15.14
CA ILE A 122 -30.98 20.29 -15.27
C ILE A 122 -29.72 19.60 -14.69
N LEU A 123 -29.86 18.86 -13.59
CA LEU A 123 -28.77 18.06 -13.02
C LEU A 123 -28.34 16.88 -13.91
N LYS A 124 -29.22 16.30 -14.73
CA LYS A 124 -28.89 15.22 -15.66
C LYS A 124 -28.26 15.76 -16.94
N ASP A 125 -28.83 16.82 -17.52
CA ASP A 125 -28.30 17.49 -18.70
C ASP A 125 -26.80 17.83 -18.53
N ASN A 126 -26.42 18.32 -17.35
CA ASN A 126 -25.04 18.65 -16.96
C ASN A 126 -24.14 17.45 -16.60
N LEU A 127 -24.69 16.25 -16.42
CA LEU A 127 -23.93 15.00 -16.26
C LEU A 127 -23.69 14.29 -17.60
N ASP A 128 -24.63 14.45 -18.53
CA ASP A 128 -24.61 13.80 -19.85
C ASP A 128 -23.94 14.65 -20.96
N SER A 129 -23.68 15.94 -20.71
CA SER A 129 -23.18 16.90 -21.74
C SER A 129 -21.96 17.71 -21.26
N GLU A 130 -20.76 17.47 -21.82
CA GLU A 130 -19.57 18.28 -21.50
C GLU A 130 -19.57 19.67 -22.19
N ASP A 131 -20.18 19.80 -23.38
CA ASP A 131 -20.07 21.01 -24.22
C ASP A 131 -20.97 22.20 -23.81
N SER A 132 -21.92 22.02 -22.88
CA SER A 132 -22.84 23.10 -22.48
C SER A 132 -23.29 23.02 -21.03
N LEU A 133 -22.42 23.46 -20.12
CA LEU A 133 -22.75 23.61 -18.70
C LEU A 133 -23.85 24.67 -18.51
N LYS A 134 -25.07 24.24 -18.16
CA LYS A 134 -26.15 25.14 -17.69
C LYS A 134 -25.86 25.49 -16.24
N GLU A 135 -25.84 26.78 -15.90
CA GLU A 135 -25.49 27.26 -14.55
C GLU A 135 -26.40 26.64 -13.46
N VAL A 136 -25.84 25.70 -12.69
CA VAL A 136 -26.57 24.98 -11.64
C VAL A 136 -26.54 25.80 -10.35
N VAL A 137 -27.69 26.36 -9.98
CA VAL A 137 -27.89 27.09 -8.72
C VAL A 137 -27.70 26.14 -7.53
N PRO A 138 -26.67 26.33 -6.67
CA PRO A 138 -26.35 25.36 -5.63
C PRO A 138 -27.41 25.34 -4.51
N LEU A 139 -27.59 24.17 -3.88
CA LEU A 139 -28.69 23.92 -2.95
C LEU A 139 -28.85 24.95 -1.79
N PRO A 140 -27.77 25.50 -1.19
CA PRO A 140 -27.88 26.59 -0.19
C PRO A 140 -28.50 27.91 -0.68
N GLN A 141 -28.70 28.09 -1.99
CA GLN A 141 -29.44 29.24 -2.55
C GLN A 141 -30.93 28.90 -2.75
N LEU A 142 -31.27 27.63 -3.00
CA LEU A 142 -32.65 27.16 -3.20
C LEU A 142 -33.40 26.93 -1.87
N LEU A 143 -32.67 26.54 -0.83
CA LEU A 143 -33.16 26.32 0.53
C LEU A 143 -32.24 27.01 1.54
N THR A 144 -32.80 27.82 2.44
CA THR A 144 -32.07 28.35 3.60
C THR A 144 -32.50 27.63 4.88
N PRO A 145 -31.59 27.47 5.87
CA PRO A 145 -31.98 27.10 7.22
C PRO A 145 -33.11 28.00 7.77
N GLY A 146 -33.98 27.43 8.61
CA GLY A 146 -35.12 28.14 9.20
C GLY A 146 -36.37 28.20 8.32
N MET A 147 -36.30 27.79 7.05
CA MET A 147 -37.48 27.66 6.17
C MET A 147 -38.37 26.49 6.61
N LEU A 148 -39.68 26.74 6.66
CA LEU A 148 -40.70 25.68 6.81
C LEU A 148 -41.07 25.10 5.44
N ILE A 149 -40.93 23.77 5.31
CA ILE A 149 -41.12 23.01 4.07
C ILE A 149 -42.10 21.84 4.25
N ARG A 150 -42.89 21.56 3.22
CA ARG A 150 -43.81 20.41 3.17
C ARG A 150 -43.08 19.20 2.59
N CYS A 151 -43.03 18.12 3.35
CA CYS A 151 -42.30 16.91 3.02
C CYS A 151 -43.23 15.70 2.96
N VAL A 152 -43.02 14.82 1.98
CA VAL A 152 -43.55 13.45 1.97
C VAL A 152 -42.43 12.47 2.34
N VAL A 153 -42.75 11.46 3.17
CA VAL A 153 -41.82 10.36 3.48
C VAL A 153 -41.62 9.48 2.24
N SER A 154 -40.39 9.45 1.70
CA SER A 154 -40.06 8.72 0.46
C SER A 154 -39.46 7.34 0.71
N SER A 155 -38.59 7.18 1.70
CA SER A 155 -38.16 5.85 2.17
C SER A 155 -37.74 5.84 3.65
N LEU A 156 -37.65 4.62 4.21
CA LEU A 156 -37.30 4.32 5.60
C LEU A 156 -36.18 3.28 5.62
N ASP A 157 -34.96 3.72 5.30
CA ASP A 157 -33.82 2.83 5.09
C ASP A 157 -33.24 2.37 6.43
N SER A 158 -33.11 1.07 6.65
CA SER A 158 -32.53 0.53 7.90
C SER A 158 -31.03 0.26 7.74
N ILE A 159 -30.21 1.11 8.36
CA ILE A 159 -28.75 0.96 8.37
C ILE A 159 -28.36 -0.24 9.26
N LYS A 160 -27.26 -0.93 8.93
CA LYS A 160 -26.74 -2.16 9.56
C LYS A 160 -26.53 -2.11 11.10
N GLU A 161 -26.76 -0.97 11.74
CA GLU A 161 -26.56 -0.72 13.18
C GLU A 161 -27.88 -0.42 13.92
N GLY A 162 -29.03 -0.67 13.30
CA GLY A 162 -30.35 -0.49 13.92
C GLY A 162 -30.85 0.96 13.94
N HIS A 163 -30.14 1.88 13.28
CA HIS A 163 -30.61 3.23 12.99
C HIS A 163 -31.36 3.25 11.66
N THR A 164 -32.65 3.58 11.70
CA THR A 164 -33.45 3.85 10.49
C THR A 164 -33.26 5.31 10.08
N SER A 165 -32.81 5.55 8.84
CA SER A 165 -32.71 6.89 8.26
C SER A 165 -33.98 7.21 7.46
N LEU A 166 -34.64 8.30 7.84
CA LEU A 166 -35.82 8.84 7.17
C LEU A 166 -35.38 9.64 5.93
N LYS A 167 -35.75 9.19 4.72
CA LYS A 167 -35.60 9.98 3.50
C LYS A 167 -36.92 10.65 3.15
N VAL A 168 -36.85 11.92 2.78
CA VAL A 168 -38.02 12.75 2.44
C VAL A 168 -37.90 13.34 1.03
N SER A 169 -39.02 13.87 0.53
CA SER A 169 -39.09 14.62 -0.71
C SER A 169 -40.01 15.82 -0.54
N ILE A 170 -39.64 16.94 -1.17
CA ILE A 170 -40.48 18.14 -1.29
C ILE A 170 -41.08 18.29 -2.69
N ASN A 171 -40.82 17.32 -3.58
CA ASN A 171 -41.31 17.32 -4.96
C ASN A 171 -42.83 17.51 -4.99
N PRO A 172 -43.35 18.57 -5.64
CA PRO A 172 -44.77 18.87 -5.67
C PRO A 172 -45.64 17.69 -6.12
N LYS A 173 -45.16 16.86 -7.06
CA LYS A 173 -45.87 15.66 -7.56
C LYS A 173 -45.99 14.55 -6.51
N GLY A 174 -45.12 14.54 -5.50
CA GLY A 174 -45.19 13.66 -4.34
C GLY A 174 -46.03 14.25 -3.20
N VAL A 175 -45.83 15.54 -2.89
CA VAL A 175 -46.47 16.23 -1.76
C VAL A 175 -47.96 16.52 -2.03
N ASN A 176 -48.30 17.02 -3.22
CA ASN A 176 -49.66 17.41 -3.59
C ASN A 176 -50.44 16.27 -4.30
N LYS A 177 -49.92 15.04 -4.32
CA LYS A 177 -50.40 13.89 -5.10
C LYS A 177 -51.91 13.57 -4.97
N VAL A 178 -52.51 13.94 -3.84
CA VAL A 178 -53.95 13.72 -3.56
C VAL A 178 -54.86 14.73 -4.28
N LEU A 179 -54.33 15.89 -4.66
CA LEU A 179 -55.11 16.98 -5.26
C LEU A 179 -55.28 16.78 -6.77
N SER A 180 -56.51 17.00 -7.23
CA SER A 180 -56.89 17.08 -8.65
C SER A 180 -57.26 18.51 -9.04
N SER A 181 -57.32 18.84 -10.34
CA SER A 181 -57.60 20.21 -10.81
C SER A 181 -58.90 20.78 -10.22
N GLY A 182 -60.00 20.01 -10.24
CA GLY A 182 -61.30 20.39 -9.68
C GLY A 182 -61.37 20.42 -8.15
N SER A 183 -60.31 20.01 -7.43
CA SER A 183 -60.20 20.17 -5.97
C SER A 183 -59.63 21.52 -5.54
N LEU A 184 -59.09 22.31 -6.48
CA LEU A 184 -58.43 23.58 -6.20
C LEU A 184 -59.44 24.71 -6.01
N LYS A 185 -59.28 25.46 -4.91
CA LYS A 185 -60.12 26.61 -4.54
C LYS A 185 -59.26 27.81 -4.12
N PRO A 186 -59.74 29.05 -4.34
CA PRO A 186 -59.15 30.25 -3.75
C PRO A 186 -58.96 30.13 -2.23
N GLY A 187 -57.90 30.74 -1.71
CA GLY A 187 -57.54 30.72 -0.30
C GLY A 187 -56.83 29.45 0.19
N MET A 188 -56.71 28.40 -0.63
CA MET A 188 -55.85 27.25 -0.32
C MET A 188 -54.36 27.62 -0.43
N THR A 189 -53.52 27.13 0.48
CA THR A 189 -52.06 27.22 0.35
C THR A 189 -51.47 25.91 -0.15
N LEU A 190 -50.64 25.98 -1.19
CA LEU A 190 -49.89 24.85 -1.76
C LEU A 190 -48.38 25.03 -1.53
N SER A 191 -47.63 23.96 -1.76
CA SER A 191 -46.18 24.02 -2.00
C SER A 191 -45.91 23.77 -3.47
N GLY A 192 -45.01 24.55 -4.06
CA GLY A 192 -44.58 24.41 -5.45
C GLY A 192 -43.10 24.75 -5.62
N CYS A 193 -42.58 24.47 -6.81
CA CYS A 193 -41.21 24.83 -7.20
C CYS A 193 -41.23 25.59 -8.53
N VAL A 194 -40.35 26.58 -8.70
CA VAL A 194 -40.26 27.34 -9.96
C VAL A 194 -39.84 26.41 -11.11
N GLU A 195 -40.66 26.35 -12.17
CA GLU A 195 -40.45 25.54 -13.36
C GLU A 195 -39.69 26.33 -14.44
N SER A 196 -40.12 27.56 -14.71
CA SER A 196 -39.46 28.51 -15.62
C SER A 196 -39.59 29.96 -15.13
N VAL A 197 -38.65 30.80 -15.58
CA VAL A 197 -38.66 32.25 -15.38
C VAL A 197 -39.15 32.90 -16.66
N GLU A 198 -40.18 33.74 -16.57
CA GLU A 198 -40.83 34.39 -17.71
C GLU A 198 -40.68 35.93 -17.60
N ASP A 199 -40.93 36.68 -18.68
CA ASP A 199 -40.78 38.14 -18.69
C ASP A 199 -41.63 38.84 -17.60
N HIS A 200 -42.88 38.39 -17.42
CA HIS A 200 -43.86 39.02 -16.53
C HIS A 200 -44.15 38.22 -15.23
N GLY A 201 -43.51 37.08 -15.02
CA GLY A 201 -43.82 36.17 -13.92
C GLY A 201 -42.91 34.95 -13.85
N PHE A 202 -43.39 33.94 -13.13
CA PHE A 202 -42.75 32.64 -12.97
C PHE A 202 -43.80 31.55 -13.21
N LEU A 203 -43.45 30.50 -13.94
CA LEU A 203 -44.23 29.28 -14.00
C LEU A 203 -43.85 28.41 -12.80
N VAL A 204 -44.83 27.84 -12.11
CA VAL A 204 -44.60 27.07 -10.87
C VAL A 204 -45.20 25.68 -11.01
N ASP A 205 -44.36 24.65 -10.89
CA ASP A 205 -44.83 23.27 -10.76
C ASP A 205 -45.49 23.09 -9.39
N ILE A 206 -46.80 22.84 -9.41
CA ILE A 206 -47.59 22.50 -8.21
C ILE A 206 -47.89 20.99 -8.15
N GLY A 207 -47.35 20.19 -9.06
CA GLY A 207 -47.42 18.73 -9.06
C GLY A 207 -48.74 18.13 -9.53
N ILE A 208 -49.69 18.94 -9.98
CA ILE A 208 -51.05 18.51 -10.38
C ILE A 208 -51.11 18.41 -11.91
N SER A 209 -51.43 17.22 -12.41
CA SER A 209 -51.44 16.92 -13.85
C SER A 209 -52.51 17.73 -14.59
N GLY A 210 -52.09 18.48 -15.62
CA GLY A 210 -52.98 19.30 -16.45
C GLY A 210 -53.28 20.70 -15.92
N THR A 211 -52.73 21.08 -14.77
CA THR A 211 -52.81 22.45 -14.23
C THR A 211 -51.55 23.24 -14.55
N LYS A 212 -51.69 24.44 -15.15
CA LYS A 212 -50.61 25.43 -15.21
C LYS A 212 -50.83 26.49 -14.13
N ALA A 213 -49.83 26.70 -13.28
CA ALA A 213 -49.88 27.70 -12.21
C ALA A 213 -48.87 28.83 -12.47
N PHE A 214 -49.34 30.08 -12.45
CA PHE A 214 -48.55 31.26 -12.80
C PHE A 214 -48.48 32.24 -11.64
N LEU A 215 -47.28 32.73 -11.36
CA LEU A 215 -46.98 33.70 -10.30
C LEU A 215 -46.47 35.03 -10.92
N PRO A 216 -47.27 36.11 -10.90
CA PRO A 216 -46.84 37.42 -11.37
C PRO A 216 -45.69 38.02 -10.52
N LYS A 217 -44.76 38.75 -11.17
CA LYS A 217 -43.67 39.50 -10.50
C LYS A 217 -44.16 40.63 -9.55
N GLN A 218 -45.44 40.99 -9.60
CA GLN A 218 -46.06 41.97 -8.68
C GLN A 218 -46.52 41.35 -7.35
N SER A 219 -46.64 40.02 -7.29
CA SER A 219 -47.14 39.24 -6.14
C SER A 219 -46.06 38.39 -5.46
N THR A 220 -44.80 38.59 -5.85
CA THR A 220 -43.61 38.03 -5.17
C THR A 220 -43.11 38.97 -4.07
N SER A 221 -42.73 38.42 -2.92
CA SER A 221 -42.29 39.19 -1.76
C SER A 221 -40.80 39.58 -1.77
N SER A 222 -39.99 38.96 -2.63
CA SER A 222 -38.58 39.29 -2.83
C SER A 222 -38.36 40.36 -3.89
N LYS A 223 -37.53 41.37 -3.59
CA LYS A 223 -36.84 42.20 -4.61
C LYS A 223 -35.66 41.47 -5.28
N LYS A 224 -35.72 40.14 -5.33
CA LYS A 224 -34.75 39.24 -5.96
C LYS A 224 -35.53 38.33 -6.89
N ASP A 225 -35.00 38.10 -8.07
CA ASP A 225 -35.50 37.08 -8.99
C ASP A 225 -35.45 35.68 -8.37
N LEU A 226 -36.41 34.83 -8.75
CA LEU A 226 -36.52 33.47 -8.26
C LEU A 226 -35.85 32.51 -9.25
N ASN A 227 -35.01 31.62 -8.74
CA ASN A 227 -34.27 30.64 -9.53
C ASN A 227 -35.14 29.42 -9.87
N VAL A 228 -34.85 28.75 -10.99
CA VAL A 228 -35.49 27.46 -11.32
C VAL A 228 -35.18 26.43 -10.23
N GLY A 229 -36.21 25.74 -9.76
CA GLY A 229 -36.11 24.80 -8.63
C GLY A 229 -36.25 25.42 -7.24
N GLN A 230 -36.42 26.74 -7.10
CA GLN A 230 -36.67 27.38 -5.80
C GLN A 230 -37.97 26.84 -5.19
N TYR A 231 -37.90 26.29 -3.97
CA TYR A 231 -39.09 25.85 -3.24
C TYR A 231 -39.85 27.07 -2.68
N MET A 232 -41.18 27.04 -2.78
CA MET A 232 -42.03 28.09 -2.24
C MET A 232 -43.39 27.59 -1.75
N THR A 233 -43.86 28.17 -0.64
CA THR A 233 -45.25 28.08 -0.21
C THR A 233 -46.04 29.21 -0.85
N ILE A 234 -47.18 28.89 -1.46
CA ILE A 234 -47.94 29.75 -2.37
C ILE A 234 -49.42 29.76 -2.01
N LEU A 235 -50.08 30.90 -2.17
CA LEU A 235 -51.51 31.07 -2.00
C LEU A 235 -52.21 31.04 -3.36
N ILE A 236 -53.34 30.35 -3.47
CA ILE A 236 -54.22 30.43 -4.64
C ILE A 236 -55.09 31.69 -4.52
N GLU A 237 -54.86 32.67 -5.39
CA GLU A 237 -55.75 33.84 -5.53
C GLU A 237 -56.98 33.48 -6.37
N GLU A 238 -56.80 32.81 -7.50
CA GLU A 238 -57.84 32.62 -8.50
C GLU A 238 -57.67 31.29 -9.25
N VAL A 239 -58.79 30.61 -9.53
CA VAL A 239 -58.83 29.33 -10.25
C VAL A 239 -59.70 29.50 -11.49
N LYS A 240 -59.17 29.17 -12.66
CA LYS A 240 -59.81 29.33 -13.96
C LYS A 240 -59.84 28.01 -14.73
N ASN A 241 -60.87 27.87 -15.58
CA ASN A 241 -61.07 26.73 -16.47
C ASN A 241 -61.01 25.36 -15.74
N ASP A 242 -61.80 25.20 -14.68
CA ASP A 242 -61.90 23.96 -13.87
C ASP A 242 -60.55 23.43 -13.37
N GLY A 243 -59.75 24.35 -12.81
CA GLY A 243 -58.43 24.07 -12.26
C GLY A 243 -57.30 23.96 -13.28
N ARG A 244 -57.54 24.16 -14.59
CA ARG A 244 -56.47 24.10 -15.62
C ARG A 244 -55.51 25.28 -15.57
N VAL A 245 -55.97 26.45 -15.12
CA VAL A 245 -55.14 27.66 -14.97
C VAL A 245 -55.34 28.24 -13.57
N VAL A 246 -54.24 28.42 -12.84
CA VAL A 246 -54.26 28.90 -11.45
C VAL A 246 -53.36 30.12 -11.31
N ARG A 247 -53.87 31.18 -10.70
CA ARG A 247 -53.10 32.39 -10.36
C ARG A 247 -52.62 32.30 -8.91
N LEU A 248 -51.31 32.44 -8.74
CA LEU A 248 -50.61 32.29 -7.47
C LEU A 248 -50.19 33.64 -6.88
N SER A 249 -49.94 33.64 -5.57
CA SER A 249 -49.44 34.79 -4.82
C SER A 249 -48.53 34.37 -3.68
N GLN A 250 -47.59 35.24 -3.31
CA GLN A 250 -46.53 34.98 -2.31
C GLN A 250 -46.41 36.12 -1.28
N ASP A 251 -47.52 36.84 -1.01
CA ASP A 251 -47.59 37.79 0.11
C ASP A 251 -47.48 37.03 1.47
N PRO A 252 -46.47 37.34 2.32
CA PRO A 252 -46.32 36.72 3.63
C PRO A 252 -47.48 37.04 4.58
N GLN A 253 -48.18 38.17 4.42
CA GLN A 253 -49.31 38.50 5.28
C GLN A 253 -50.55 37.65 4.95
N ALA A 254 -50.88 37.48 3.67
CA ALA A 254 -51.95 36.60 3.21
C ALA A 254 -51.62 35.13 3.48
N LEU A 255 -50.40 34.68 3.19
CA LEU A 255 -49.91 33.33 3.54
C LEU A 255 -49.97 33.07 5.05
N GLY A 256 -49.64 34.07 5.87
CA GLY A 256 -49.78 34.02 7.32
C GLY A 256 -51.24 33.91 7.77
N LYS A 257 -52.15 34.67 7.17
CA LYS A 257 -53.58 34.71 7.57
C LYS A 257 -54.42 33.54 7.00
N ALA A 258 -53.90 32.80 6.01
CA ALA A 258 -54.63 31.72 5.35
C ALA A 258 -54.99 30.57 6.31
N CYS A 259 -56.28 30.41 6.59
CA CYS A 259 -56.85 29.39 7.45
C CYS A 259 -57.74 28.44 6.64
N ALA A 260 -57.79 27.17 7.02
CA ALA A 260 -58.70 26.19 6.45
C ALA A 260 -60.14 26.45 6.93
N GLU A 261 -61.05 26.70 5.99
CA GLU A 261 -62.47 26.94 6.28
C GLU A 261 -63.37 25.78 5.80
N THR A 262 -64.49 25.56 6.47
CA THR A 262 -65.42 24.47 6.15
C THR A 262 -65.98 24.56 4.72
N GLN A 263 -66.12 25.78 4.16
CA GLN A 263 -66.59 26.02 2.78
C GLN A 263 -65.64 25.44 1.71
N GLN A 264 -64.35 25.29 2.04
CA GLN A 264 -63.36 24.70 1.13
C GLN A 264 -63.53 23.18 1.00
N GLY A 265 -64.23 22.50 1.92
CA GLY A 265 -64.62 21.10 1.78
C GLY A 265 -63.48 20.09 1.99
N TRP A 266 -62.56 20.40 2.91
CA TRP A 266 -61.40 19.57 3.23
C TRP A 266 -61.78 18.15 3.69
N THR A 267 -61.09 17.15 3.12
CA THR A 267 -60.96 15.80 3.69
C THR A 267 -59.62 15.67 4.42
N LEU A 268 -59.45 14.60 5.23
CA LEU A 268 -58.17 14.30 5.88
C LEU A 268 -57.01 14.21 4.87
N ASP A 269 -57.23 13.56 3.73
CA ASP A 269 -56.19 13.34 2.72
C ASP A 269 -55.81 14.63 1.96
N THR A 270 -56.70 15.62 1.92
CA THR A 270 -56.40 16.96 1.36
C THR A 270 -55.77 17.94 2.37
N LEU A 271 -55.74 17.60 3.66
CA LEU A 271 -55.25 18.48 4.71
C LEU A 271 -53.71 18.55 4.70
N LEU A 272 -53.15 19.49 3.94
CA LEU A 272 -51.70 19.64 3.82
C LEU A 272 -51.05 20.20 5.12
N PRO A 273 -49.89 19.68 5.55
CA PRO A 273 -49.13 20.23 6.68
C PRO A 273 -48.79 21.72 6.50
N GLY A 274 -48.66 22.47 7.59
CA GLY A 274 -48.44 23.92 7.56
C GLY A 274 -49.70 24.77 7.37
N LEU A 275 -50.84 24.18 6.97
CA LEU A 275 -52.13 24.86 7.04
C LEU A 275 -52.43 25.29 8.49
N LEU A 276 -53.09 26.44 8.63
CA LEU A 276 -53.67 26.89 9.89
C LEU A 276 -55.13 26.43 9.98
N ILE A 277 -55.55 26.05 11.17
CA ILE A 277 -56.90 25.60 11.47
C ILE A 277 -57.41 26.25 12.76
N ARG A 278 -58.72 26.50 12.85
CA ARG A 278 -59.40 26.77 14.12
C ARG A 278 -59.86 25.44 14.73
N ALA A 279 -59.56 25.22 16.00
CA ALA A 279 -59.87 24.00 16.70
C ALA A 279 -60.40 24.28 18.11
N HIS A 280 -61.38 23.51 18.57
CA HIS A 280 -61.90 23.60 19.95
C HIS A 280 -61.29 22.50 20.82
N ILE A 281 -60.91 22.82 22.05
CA ILE A 281 -60.34 21.83 22.98
C ILE A 281 -61.44 20.89 23.46
N LYS A 282 -61.39 19.63 23.01
CA LYS A 282 -62.34 18.57 23.39
C LYS A 282 -61.96 17.89 24.72
N ARG A 283 -60.66 17.79 25.03
CA ARG A 283 -60.17 17.25 26.30
C ARG A 283 -58.71 17.65 26.57
N VAL A 284 -58.45 18.14 27.78
CA VAL A 284 -57.10 18.34 28.33
C VAL A 284 -56.57 17.01 28.91
N THR A 285 -55.29 16.68 28.69
CA THR A 285 -54.66 15.48 29.26
C THR A 285 -53.22 15.79 29.78
N PRO A 286 -52.65 15.00 30.70
CA PRO A 286 -51.28 15.21 31.22
C PRO A 286 -50.14 15.11 30.19
N HIS A 287 -50.44 14.77 28.93
CA HIS A 287 -49.47 14.60 27.84
C HIS A 287 -49.78 15.48 26.61
N GLY A 288 -50.82 16.31 26.67
CA GLY A 288 -51.25 17.14 25.54
C GLY A 288 -52.76 17.38 25.49
N LEU A 289 -53.21 18.05 24.43
CA LEU A 289 -54.61 18.38 24.17
C LEU A 289 -55.17 17.48 23.06
N ILE A 290 -56.43 17.08 23.21
CA ILE A 290 -57.24 16.54 22.11
C ILE A 290 -58.22 17.64 21.68
N VAL A 291 -58.20 17.99 20.40
CA VAL A 291 -58.96 19.10 19.83
C VAL A 291 -59.84 18.63 18.66
N THR A 292 -60.92 19.34 18.39
CA THR A 292 -61.81 19.08 17.24
C THR A 292 -61.89 20.30 16.32
N TYR A 293 -61.82 20.07 15.01
CA TYR A 293 -61.73 21.11 13.99
C TYR A 293 -62.53 20.71 12.73
N LEU A 294 -62.86 21.71 11.89
CA LEU A 294 -63.65 21.52 10.65
C LEU A 294 -64.90 20.65 10.89
N SER A 295 -65.64 20.98 11.96
CA SER A 295 -66.88 20.36 12.44
C SER A 295 -66.83 18.88 12.84
N SER A 296 -65.89 18.07 12.37
CA SER A 296 -65.93 16.60 12.54
C SER A 296 -64.58 15.92 12.79
N PHE A 297 -63.46 16.54 12.41
CA PHE A 297 -62.14 15.92 12.59
C PHE A 297 -61.61 16.13 14.01
N THR A 298 -60.81 15.16 14.46
CA THR A 298 -60.11 15.21 15.76
C THR A 298 -58.60 15.25 15.50
N GLY A 299 -57.89 16.04 16.29
CA GLY A 299 -56.43 16.18 16.21
C GLY A 299 -55.81 16.20 17.60
N MET A 300 -54.49 16.05 17.65
CA MET A 300 -53.72 15.99 18.89
C MET A 300 -52.62 17.05 18.89
N VAL A 301 -52.47 17.74 20.02
CA VAL A 301 -51.32 18.62 20.32
C VAL A 301 -50.57 17.96 21.46
N ASP A 302 -49.37 17.44 21.20
CA ASP A 302 -48.53 16.88 22.27
C ASP A 302 -47.90 17.99 23.15
N PHE A 303 -47.38 17.61 24.32
CA PHE A 303 -46.82 18.57 25.28
C PHE A 303 -45.59 19.34 24.77
N LEU A 304 -44.84 18.83 23.78
CA LEU A 304 -43.74 19.60 23.17
C LEU A 304 -44.29 20.73 22.28
N HIS A 305 -45.48 20.58 21.73
CA HIS A 305 -46.11 21.53 20.80
C HIS A 305 -47.17 22.46 21.43
N LEU A 306 -47.26 22.50 22.77
CA LEU A 306 -48.00 23.52 23.53
C LEU A 306 -47.22 24.84 23.68
N ASP A 307 -47.94 25.94 23.93
CA ASP A 307 -47.38 27.24 24.31
C ASP A 307 -47.02 27.24 25.81
N GLU A 308 -45.72 27.36 26.14
CA GLU A 308 -45.21 27.14 27.51
C GLU A 308 -45.82 28.09 28.55
N ASP A 309 -46.03 29.37 28.20
CA ASP A 309 -46.71 30.36 29.04
C ASP A 309 -48.18 30.01 29.36
N LYS A 310 -48.83 29.22 28.50
CA LYS A 310 -50.28 28.96 28.54
C LYS A 310 -50.65 27.52 28.87
N ALA A 311 -49.67 26.62 28.97
CA ALA A 311 -49.90 25.18 29.20
C ALA A 311 -50.78 24.86 30.42
N SER A 312 -50.80 25.74 31.43
CA SER A 312 -51.63 25.64 32.65
C SER A 312 -53.01 26.32 32.56
N THR A 313 -53.33 27.01 31.46
CA THR A 313 -54.52 27.89 31.33
C THR A 313 -55.57 27.39 30.33
N TYR A 314 -55.29 26.32 29.59
CA TYR A 314 -56.21 25.74 28.61
C TYR A 314 -57.38 24.99 29.26
N ASN A 315 -58.61 25.36 28.91
CA ASN A 315 -59.84 24.73 29.37
C ASN A 315 -60.50 23.89 28.27
N THR A 316 -61.53 23.11 28.65
CA THR A 316 -62.31 22.34 27.66
C THR A 316 -63.41 23.23 27.07
N GLY A 317 -63.41 23.39 25.75
CA GLY A 317 -64.30 24.29 25.00
C GLY A 317 -63.57 25.41 24.24
N ASP A 318 -62.41 25.85 24.73
CA ASP A 318 -61.66 27.00 24.19
C ASP A 318 -61.38 26.85 22.68
N GLU A 319 -61.63 27.93 21.90
CA GLU A 319 -61.18 28.02 20.50
C GLU A 319 -59.70 28.42 20.47
N VAL A 320 -58.88 27.59 19.83
CA VAL A 320 -57.46 27.80 19.62
C VAL A 320 -57.11 27.70 18.13
N LEU A 321 -56.18 28.54 17.69
CA LEU A 321 -55.65 28.51 16.33
C LEU A 321 -54.38 27.66 16.32
N ALA A 322 -54.37 26.61 15.49
CA ALA A 322 -53.29 25.62 15.42
C ALA A 322 -52.70 25.51 14.02
N ARG A 323 -51.42 25.14 13.92
CA ARG A 323 -50.78 24.76 12.64
C ARG A 323 -50.69 23.24 12.54
N VAL A 324 -51.03 22.68 11.37
CA VAL A 324 -50.91 21.24 11.09
C VAL A 324 -49.43 20.86 10.99
N LEU A 325 -48.98 19.89 11.78
CA LEU A 325 -47.61 19.36 11.77
C LEU A 325 -47.47 18.16 10.84
N TYR A 326 -48.40 17.22 10.91
CA TYR A 326 -48.38 16.01 10.08
C TYR A 326 -49.77 15.41 9.98
N VAL A 327 -49.99 14.67 8.89
CA VAL A 327 -51.21 13.89 8.66
C VAL A 327 -50.82 12.47 8.29
N GLU A 328 -51.36 11.50 9.03
CA GLU A 328 -51.24 10.08 8.70
C GLU A 328 -52.62 9.51 8.30
N PRO A 329 -52.93 9.40 6.99
CA PRO A 329 -54.21 8.92 6.50
C PRO A 329 -54.67 7.57 7.10
N SER A 330 -53.74 6.62 7.20
CA SER A 330 -54.09 5.22 7.56
C SER A 330 -54.55 5.04 9.00
N THR A 331 -54.13 5.91 9.92
CA THR A 331 -54.56 5.94 11.32
C THR A 331 -55.54 7.09 11.60
N ARG A 332 -55.76 7.98 10.61
CA ARG A 332 -56.45 9.27 10.74
C ARG A 332 -55.87 10.18 11.85
N HIS A 333 -54.60 9.98 12.20
CA HIS A 333 -53.93 10.80 13.21
C HIS A 333 -53.42 12.09 12.57
N VAL A 334 -53.77 13.23 13.17
CA VAL A 334 -53.31 14.57 12.76
C VAL A 334 -52.64 15.24 13.94
N GLY A 335 -51.34 15.50 13.79
CA GLY A 335 -50.53 16.24 14.76
C GLY A 335 -50.64 17.74 14.49
N LEU A 336 -50.78 18.52 15.57
CA LEU A 336 -51.05 19.96 15.54
C LEU A 336 -50.13 20.69 16.53
N SER A 337 -49.82 21.97 16.27
CA SER A 337 -49.05 22.81 17.19
C SER A 337 -49.76 24.11 17.53
N LEU A 338 -49.60 24.53 18.79
CA LEU A 338 -50.06 25.81 19.35
C LEU A 338 -48.89 26.77 19.68
N ARG A 339 -47.62 26.36 19.47
CA ARG A 339 -46.45 27.23 19.71
C ARG A 339 -46.49 28.51 18.86
N ARG A 340 -46.33 29.66 19.51
CA ARG A 340 -46.47 31.00 18.90
C ARG A 340 -45.59 31.24 17.67
N HIS A 341 -44.36 30.71 17.64
CA HIS A 341 -43.46 30.87 16.50
C HIS A 341 -43.86 30.05 15.26
N LEU A 342 -44.72 29.04 15.41
CA LEU A 342 -45.35 28.34 14.28
C LEU A 342 -46.70 28.96 13.89
N LEU A 343 -47.13 30.03 14.57
CA LEU A 343 -48.34 30.78 14.28
C LEU A 343 -48.00 32.18 13.74
N PRO A 344 -48.93 32.88 13.07
CA PRO A 344 -48.70 34.26 12.63
C PRO A 344 -48.60 35.22 13.82
N PRO A 345 -47.77 36.28 13.76
CA PRO A 345 -46.98 36.70 12.60
C PRO A 345 -45.63 36.00 12.43
N GLY A 346 -45.15 35.22 13.40
CA GLY A 346 -43.77 34.69 13.43
C GLY A 346 -43.47 33.50 12.51
N GLY A 347 -44.49 32.82 11.98
CA GLY A 347 -44.35 31.52 11.31
C GLY A 347 -43.87 31.51 9.84
N ALA A 348 -42.94 32.39 9.45
CA ALA A 348 -42.41 32.50 8.08
C ALA A 348 -40.91 32.11 7.96
N LEU A 349 -40.07 32.61 8.85
CA LEU A 349 -38.65 32.25 9.01
C LEU A 349 -38.37 32.06 10.51
N LEU A 350 -37.58 31.05 10.84
CA LEU A 350 -37.15 30.78 12.21
C LEU A 350 -35.69 31.20 12.39
N ASP A 351 -35.49 32.51 12.56
CA ASP A 351 -34.17 33.16 12.62
C ASP A 351 -33.27 32.61 13.74
N ASP A 352 -33.87 32.21 14.86
CA ASP A 352 -33.18 31.64 16.03
C ASP A 352 -32.81 30.14 15.83
N ILE A 353 -31.72 29.87 15.12
CA ILE A 353 -31.12 28.52 15.04
C ILE A 353 -29.86 28.47 15.91
N SER A 354 -30.04 28.54 17.23
CA SER A 354 -28.96 28.57 18.24
C SER A 354 -28.27 27.21 18.43
N SER A 355 -27.66 26.71 17.35
CA SER A 355 -26.87 25.49 17.32
C SER A 355 -25.52 25.60 18.04
N GLU A 356 -25.15 26.78 18.54
CA GLU A 356 -23.86 27.03 19.20
C GLU A 356 -23.64 26.10 20.40
N ARG A 357 -24.69 25.85 21.21
CA ARG A 357 -24.61 25.10 22.48
C ARG A 357 -24.58 23.56 22.36
N VAL A 358 -24.80 22.95 21.20
CA VAL A 358 -24.74 21.47 21.12
C VAL A 358 -23.28 20.98 21.21
N SER A 359 -23.07 19.85 21.88
CA SER A 359 -21.83 19.36 22.52
C SER A 359 -21.52 19.90 23.93
N GLU A 360 -22.16 20.98 24.40
CA GLU A 360 -22.02 21.49 25.78
C GLU A 360 -22.49 20.47 26.83
N VAL A 361 -21.73 20.32 27.92
CA VAL A 361 -22.05 19.47 29.08
C VAL A 361 -22.43 20.35 30.26
N VAL A 362 -23.74 20.43 30.53
CA VAL A 362 -24.33 21.29 31.57
C VAL A 362 -24.53 20.48 32.85
N GLN A 363 -24.01 20.98 33.97
CA GLN A 363 -24.22 20.42 35.31
C GLN A 363 -25.36 21.15 36.03
N GLY A 364 -25.94 20.56 37.07
CA GLY A 364 -27.01 21.19 37.86
C GLY A 364 -28.38 21.24 37.18
N CYS A 365 -28.61 20.46 36.11
CA CYS A 365 -29.88 20.46 35.39
C CYS A 365 -31.00 19.81 36.23
N LYS A 366 -32.14 20.50 36.37
CA LYS A 366 -33.27 20.06 37.21
C LYS A 366 -34.40 19.54 36.33
N MET A 367 -34.97 18.38 36.67
CA MET A 367 -36.09 17.82 35.92
C MET A 367 -37.37 18.59 36.24
N SER A 368 -38.04 19.14 35.22
CA SER A 368 -39.29 19.90 35.37
C SER A 368 -40.54 19.04 35.13
N ALA A 369 -40.46 18.08 34.22
CA ALA A 369 -41.54 17.12 33.96
C ALA A 369 -40.97 15.77 33.48
N LEU A 370 -41.69 14.68 33.79
CA LEU A 370 -41.38 13.34 33.31
C LEU A 370 -42.62 12.72 32.65
N HIS A 371 -42.51 12.34 31.38
CA HIS A 371 -43.58 11.71 30.63
C HIS A 371 -43.15 10.28 30.27
N HIS A 372 -43.69 9.29 30.99
CA HIS A 372 -43.20 7.90 31.00
C HIS A 372 -43.04 7.24 29.62
N HIS A 373 -43.90 7.59 28.65
CA HIS A 373 -43.85 7.04 27.30
C HIS A 373 -42.98 7.86 26.33
N SER A 374 -42.41 8.99 26.75
CA SER A 374 -41.75 9.95 25.87
C SER A 374 -40.33 10.31 26.30
N GLY A 375 -40.14 10.79 27.53
CA GLY A 375 -38.88 11.35 27.99
C GLY A 375 -39.03 12.29 29.18
N ALA A 376 -37.95 12.98 29.54
CA ALA A 376 -37.92 14.01 30.57
C ALA A 376 -37.75 15.40 29.94
N LEU A 377 -38.40 16.40 30.53
CA LEU A 377 -38.10 17.81 30.29
C LEU A 377 -37.17 18.28 31.42
N MET A 378 -36.04 18.86 31.01
CA MET A 378 -35.00 19.36 31.90
C MET A 378 -34.94 20.88 31.80
N LYS A 379 -34.74 21.56 32.93
CA LYS A 379 -34.44 22.99 32.99
C LYS A 379 -32.98 23.16 33.39
N MET A 380 -32.24 23.92 32.58
CA MET A 380 -30.82 24.19 32.78
C MET A 380 -30.63 25.39 33.73
N PRO A 381 -29.45 25.59 34.34
CA PRO A 381 -29.24 26.65 35.35
C PRO A 381 -29.49 28.07 34.83
N ASP A 382 -29.28 28.29 33.53
CA ASP A 382 -29.61 29.52 32.78
C ASP A 382 -31.12 29.77 32.58
N GLY A 383 -31.98 28.81 32.97
CA GLY A 383 -33.42 28.89 32.85
C GLY A 383 -34.02 28.32 31.55
N THR A 384 -33.20 27.94 30.57
CA THR A 384 -33.65 27.34 29.30
C THR A 384 -34.08 25.88 29.45
N THR A 385 -34.88 25.39 28.50
CA THR A 385 -35.47 24.04 28.51
C THR A 385 -34.81 23.10 27.51
N ALA A 386 -34.63 21.85 27.91
CA ALA A 386 -34.06 20.78 27.10
C ALA A 386 -34.86 19.47 27.24
N PHE A 387 -35.20 18.83 26.12
CA PHE A 387 -35.90 17.54 26.10
C PHE A 387 -34.92 16.37 26.01
N VAL A 388 -35.12 15.35 26.85
CA VAL A 388 -34.36 14.09 26.82
C VAL A 388 -35.33 12.93 26.56
N HIS A 389 -35.36 12.44 25.32
CA HIS A 389 -36.15 11.27 24.95
C HIS A 389 -35.76 10.03 25.77
N LYS A 390 -36.73 9.16 26.11
CA LYS A 390 -36.59 7.96 26.98
C LYS A 390 -35.47 6.97 26.62
N ASN A 391 -34.95 7.01 25.39
CA ASN A 391 -33.82 6.18 24.96
C ASN A 391 -32.46 6.83 25.27
N LEU A 392 -32.42 8.14 25.54
CA LEU A 392 -31.25 8.97 25.84
C LEU A 392 -31.10 9.25 27.34
N THR A 393 -32.10 8.91 28.16
CA THR A 393 -31.99 8.91 29.63
C THR A 393 -31.21 7.71 30.19
N LYS A 394 -30.90 6.71 29.36
CA LYS A 394 -30.32 5.42 29.76
C LYS A 394 -29.34 4.87 28.71
N GLU A 395 -28.41 4.03 29.16
CA GLU A 395 -27.52 3.30 28.25
C GLU A 395 -28.26 2.24 27.42
N ALA A 396 -27.70 1.86 26.26
CA ALA A 396 -28.36 0.98 25.29
C ALA A 396 -28.67 -0.44 25.81
N LYS A 397 -28.05 -0.87 26.93
CA LYS A 397 -28.27 -2.16 27.59
C LYS A 397 -29.04 -2.07 28.92
N GLU A 398 -29.36 -0.87 29.40
CA GLU A 398 -30.10 -0.69 30.66
C GLU A 398 -31.62 -0.64 30.41
N GLU A 399 -32.42 -1.05 31.39
CA GLU A 399 -33.87 -0.84 31.38
C GLU A 399 -34.25 0.61 31.78
N PHE A 400 -35.45 1.06 31.42
CA PHE A 400 -35.90 2.41 31.78
C PHE A 400 -36.49 2.41 33.18
N ASN A 401 -35.75 2.94 34.16
CA ASN A 401 -36.22 3.10 35.54
C ASN A 401 -36.52 4.59 35.81
N PRO A 402 -37.80 5.02 35.85
CA PRO A 402 -38.16 6.42 36.10
C PRO A 402 -37.81 6.87 37.52
N ASN A 403 -37.86 5.97 38.52
CA ASN A 403 -37.60 6.32 39.91
C ASN A 403 -36.16 6.78 40.12
N ARG A 404 -35.20 6.21 39.38
CA ARG A 404 -33.78 6.62 39.37
C ARG A 404 -33.58 8.06 38.84
N LEU A 405 -34.45 8.54 37.95
CA LEU A 405 -34.43 9.93 37.49
C LEU A 405 -35.08 10.86 38.52
N LEU A 406 -36.16 10.41 39.17
CA LEU A 406 -36.87 11.18 40.19
C LEU A 406 -36.11 11.32 41.53
N THR A 407 -35.22 10.38 41.87
CA THR A 407 -34.43 10.43 43.12
C THR A 407 -33.18 11.30 43.05
N GLN A 408 -32.77 11.78 41.87
CA GLN A 408 -31.63 12.69 41.73
C GLN A 408 -32.15 14.13 41.57
N PRO A 409 -31.81 15.08 42.45
CA PRO A 409 -32.34 16.45 42.38
C PRO A 409 -31.70 17.25 41.24
N GLU A 410 -30.49 16.88 40.83
CA GLU A 410 -29.70 17.54 39.80
C GLU A 410 -29.00 16.49 38.92
N HIS A 411 -28.90 16.79 37.62
CA HIS A 411 -28.32 15.91 36.61
C HIS A 411 -27.26 16.63 35.78
N THR A 412 -26.31 15.85 35.26
CA THR A 412 -25.40 16.30 34.19
C THR A 412 -26.00 15.91 32.84
N LEU A 413 -26.30 16.91 32.02
CA LEU A 413 -26.90 16.75 30.69
C LEU A 413 -25.91 17.21 29.63
N ARG A 414 -25.77 16.44 28.54
CA ARG A 414 -25.11 16.94 27.34
C ARG A 414 -26.15 17.34 26.30
N ILE A 415 -26.05 18.53 25.75
CA ILE A 415 -26.87 18.99 24.63
C ILE A 415 -26.35 18.28 23.37
N ILE A 416 -27.19 17.52 22.68
CA ILE A 416 -26.81 16.75 21.48
C ILE A 416 -27.30 17.37 20.19
N ASP A 417 -28.38 18.16 20.24
CA ASP A 417 -29.02 18.78 19.07
C ASP A 417 -29.90 19.96 19.49
N TYR A 418 -30.38 20.75 18.52
CA TYR A 418 -31.43 21.75 18.69
C TYR A 418 -32.60 21.45 17.74
N SER A 419 -33.83 21.47 18.25
CA SER A 419 -35.03 21.20 17.45
C SER A 419 -35.74 22.51 17.12
N PRO A 420 -35.69 23.01 15.87
CA PRO A 420 -36.23 24.32 15.51
C PRO A 420 -37.77 24.34 15.48
N MET A 421 -38.42 23.19 15.27
CA MET A 421 -39.89 23.07 15.27
C MET A 421 -40.46 23.41 16.65
N GLU A 422 -39.81 22.94 17.72
CA GLU A 422 -40.15 23.21 19.12
C GLU A 422 -39.44 24.46 19.67
N ARG A 423 -38.35 24.92 19.04
CA ARG A 423 -37.35 25.88 19.57
C ARG A 423 -36.70 25.42 20.88
N MET A 424 -36.38 24.13 20.99
CA MET A 424 -35.92 23.49 22.24
C MET A 424 -34.60 22.73 22.03
N HIS A 425 -33.71 22.75 23.03
CA HIS A 425 -32.53 21.90 23.03
C HIS A 425 -32.92 20.42 23.21
N VAL A 426 -32.20 19.51 22.56
CA VAL A 426 -32.34 18.06 22.75
C VAL A 426 -31.09 17.55 23.45
N GLY A 427 -31.27 16.81 24.54
CA GLY A 427 -30.18 16.39 25.42
C GLY A 427 -30.08 14.87 25.61
N THR A 428 -29.00 14.45 26.27
CA THR A 428 -28.75 13.08 26.71
C THR A 428 -28.23 13.05 28.15
N LEU A 429 -28.63 12.02 28.90
CA LEU A 429 -28.12 11.69 30.24
C LEU A 429 -27.28 10.40 30.23
N ARG A 430 -26.99 9.84 29.05
CA ARG A 430 -26.10 8.68 28.89
C ARG A 430 -24.69 9.03 29.37
N ARG A 431 -24.21 8.34 30.40
CA ARG A 431 -22.85 8.44 30.92
C ARG A 431 -21.82 8.31 29.80
N SER A 432 -22.00 7.33 28.91
CA SER A 432 -21.12 7.10 27.75
C SER A 432 -20.99 8.33 26.83
N THR A 433 -22.09 9.06 26.61
CA THR A 433 -22.15 10.20 25.69
C THR A 433 -21.79 11.53 26.36
N VAL A 434 -22.06 11.64 27.67
CA VAL A 434 -21.66 12.78 28.51
C VAL A 434 -20.14 12.76 28.78
N GLN A 435 -19.54 11.58 28.99
CA GLN A 435 -18.10 11.42 29.26
C GLN A 435 -17.22 11.37 27.99
N THR A 436 -17.82 11.29 26.80
CA THR A 436 -17.05 11.35 25.53
C THR A 436 -16.53 12.75 25.32
N GLU A 437 -15.23 12.99 25.18
CA GLU A 437 -14.73 14.34 24.92
C GLU A 437 -15.14 14.83 23.51
N LEU A 438 -14.84 14.03 22.48
CA LEU A 438 -15.01 14.38 21.06
C LEU A 438 -16.41 14.02 20.51
N PHE A 439 -17.29 15.02 20.35
CA PHE A 439 -18.68 14.82 19.87
C PHE A 439 -18.98 15.52 18.54
N ARG A 440 -18.50 16.76 18.37
CA ARG A 440 -18.50 17.52 17.11
C ARG A 440 -17.16 17.37 16.38
N TYR A 441 -17.19 17.57 15.07
CA TYR A 441 -15.98 17.74 14.26
C TYR A 441 -15.13 18.93 14.75
N GLN A 442 -15.77 19.98 15.28
CA GLN A 442 -15.11 21.15 15.89
C GLN A 442 -14.34 20.84 17.19
N ASP A 443 -14.68 19.76 17.91
CA ASP A 443 -13.99 19.38 19.15
C ASP A 443 -12.61 18.76 18.86
N ILE A 444 -12.40 18.28 17.62
CA ILE A 444 -11.16 17.62 17.18
C ILE A 444 -10.10 18.65 16.78
N LYS A 445 -8.85 18.38 17.15
CA LYS A 445 -7.69 19.19 16.73
C LYS A 445 -6.84 18.43 15.71
N VAL A 446 -6.31 19.17 14.73
CA VAL A 446 -5.37 18.59 13.75
C VAL A 446 -4.11 18.10 14.47
N GLY A 447 -3.56 16.96 14.06
CA GLY A 447 -2.43 16.34 14.73
C GLY A 447 -2.76 15.60 16.04
N GLN A 448 -4.02 15.63 16.52
CA GLN A 448 -4.49 14.83 17.65
C GLN A 448 -4.46 13.33 17.31
N ILE A 449 -4.11 12.49 18.29
CA ILE A 449 -4.20 11.03 18.17
C ILE A 449 -5.59 10.60 18.67
N VAL A 450 -6.26 9.75 17.89
CA VAL A 450 -7.64 9.29 18.10
C VAL A 450 -7.71 7.78 17.89
N GLU A 451 -8.51 7.10 18.72
CA GLU A 451 -8.88 5.70 18.47
C GLU A 451 -10.19 5.63 17.69
N GLY A 452 -10.30 4.68 16.76
CA GLY A 452 -11.52 4.45 16.01
C GLY A 452 -11.67 3.01 15.55
N THR A 453 -12.85 2.68 15.02
CA THR A 453 -13.19 1.35 14.51
C THR A 453 -13.45 1.41 13.02
N VAL A 454 -12.79 0.57 12.22
CA VAL A 454 -13.01 0.45 10.77
C VAL A 454 -14.45 0.02 10.52
N THR A 455 -15.22 0.81 9.77
CA THR A 455 -16.61 0.50 9.43
C THR A 455 -16.75 -0.12 8.06
N ASP A 456 -16.00 0.38 7.08
CA ASP A 456 -16.08 -0.01 5.67
C ASP A 456 -14.75 0.25 4.96
N LEU A 457 -14.46 -0.49 3.89
CA LEU A 457 -13.22 -0.40 3.12
C LEU A 457 -13.56 -0.24 1.64
N GLN A 458 -13.21 0.91 1.07
CA GLN A 458 -13.54 1.28 -0.29
C GLN A 458 -12.25 1.54 -1.11
N LYS A 459 -12.38 1.64 -2.44
CA LYS A 459 -11.23 1.70 -3.37
C LYS A 459 -10.23 2.84 -3.05
N HIS A 460 -10.72 3.95 -2.51
CA HIS A 460 -9.94 5.13 -2.12
C HIS A 460 -9.39 5.08 -0.69
N GLY A 461 -9.91 4.24 0.22
CA GLY A 461 -9.49 4.22 1.61
C GLY A 461 -10.42 3.47 2.57
N ALA A 462 -10.02 3.42 3.84
CA ALA A 462 -10.83 2.85 4.92
C ALA A 462 -11.62 3.94 5.66
N TYR A 463 -12.93 3.73 5.83
CA TYR A 463 -13.74 4.57 6.70
C TYR A 463 -13.66 4.08 8.14
N VAL A 464 -13.37 4.99 9.06
CA VAL A 464 -13.18 4.73 10.49
C VAL A 464 -14.12 5.61 11.30
N ARG A 465 -14.95 4.99 12.15
CA ARG A 465 -15.75 5.69 13.15
C ARG A 465 -14.90 5.96 14.38
N ILE A 466 -14.79 7.22 14.80
CA ILE A 466 -14.20 7.60 16.09
C ILE A 466 -15.28 7.52 17.17
N THR A 467 -16.37 8.26 16.96
CA THR A 467 -17.56 8.27 17.83
C THR A 467 -18.83 8.13 16.99
N ASN A 468 -20.00 7.94 17.61
CA ASN A 468 -21.26 7.68 16.89
C ASN A 468 -21.60 8.72 15.81
N HIS A 469 -21.13 9.96 15.97
CA HIS A 469 -21.39 11.09 15.07
C HIS A 469 -20.19 11.44 14.17
N ILE A 470 -18.97 11.01 14.54
CA ILE A 470 -17.72 11.37 13.85
C ILE A 470 -17.17 10.16 13.07
N LYS A 471 -17.11 10.33 11.74
CA LYS A 471 -16.45 9.40 10.80
C LYS A 471 -15.27 10.11 10.15
N GLY A 472 -14.15 9.41 10.03
CA GLY A 472 -12.99 9.85 9.26
C GLY A 472 -12.66 8.88 8.13
N LEU A 473 -11.97 9.37 7.11
CA LEU A 473 -11.39 8.57 6.03
C LEU A 473 -9.88 8.43 6.25
N ILE A 474 -9.35 7.21 6.17
CA ILE A 474 -7.93 6.96 5.97
C ILE A 474 -7.72 6.68 4.48
N PRO A 475 -7.14 7.62 3.69
CA PRO A 475 -6.84 7.37 2.27
C PRO A 475 -5.92 6.15 2.10
N LYS A 476 -6.00 5.45 0.97
CA LYS A 476 -5.21 4.23 0.70
C LYS A 476 -3.72 4.42 0.95
N ILE A 477 -3.16 5.58 0.59
CA ILE A 477 -1.75 5.95 0.84
C ILE A 477 -1.38 6.05 2.32
N HIS A 478 -2.33 6.22 3.25
CA HIS A 478 -2.13 6.42 4.70
C HIS A 478 -2.51 5.20 5.57
N LEU A 479 -2.89 4.07 4.97
CA LEU A 479 -3.21 2.84 5.70
C LEU A 479 -2.00 2.23 6.42
N ALA A 480 -0.82 2.33 5.82
CA ALA A 480 0.46 1.85 6.36
C ALA A 480 1.62 2.65 5.77
N ASP A 481 2.81 2.51 6.34
CA ASP A 481 4.04 3.17 5.88
C ASP A 481 4.55 2.56 4.55
N VAL A 482 4.31 1.27 4.33
CA VAL A 482 4.67 0.51 3.11
C VAL A 482 3.47 0.37 2.18
N VAL A 483 3.71 0.34 0.85
CA VAL A 483 2.67 0.18 -0.19
C VAL A 483 2.01 -1.21 -0.12
N LEU A 484 0.79 -1.27 0.42
CA LEU A 484 0.01 -2.50 0.52
C LEU A 484 -0.60 -2.91 -0.83
N LYS A 485 -0.20 -4.08 -1.35
CA LYS A 485 -0.82 -4.68 -2.54
C LYS A 485 -2.28 -5.07 -2.29
N ASN A 486 -2.58 -5.70 -1.15
CA ASN A 486 -3.91 -6.21 -0.77
C ASN A 486 -4.34 -5.69 0.62
N PRO A 487 -4.99 -4.52 0.74
CA PRO A 487 -5.39 -3.96 2.03
C PRO A 487 -6.51 -4.76 2.74
N GLU A 488 -7.39 -5.41 1.98
CA GLU A 488 -8.56 -6.15 2.49
C GLU A 488 -8.19 -7.26 3.50
N LYS A 489 -7.01 -7.87 3.36
CA LYS A 489 -6.52 -8.90 4.29
C LYS A 489 -6.06 -8.36 5.66
N LEU A 490 -5.90 -7.04 5.79
CA LEU A 490 -5.38 -6.37 7.00
C LEU A 490 -6.42 -5.45 7.67
N PHE A 491 -7.50 -5.10 6.96
CA PHE A 491 -8.48 -4.07 7.39
C PHE A 491 -9.91 -4.61 7.33
N THR A 492 -10.22 -5.58 8.18
CA THR A 492 -11.57 -6.11 8.36
C THR A 492 -12.48 -5.07 9.04
N SER A 493 -13.75 -4.99 8.62
CA SER A 493 -14.79 -4.23 9.33
C SER A 493 -14.92 -4.68 10.78
N GLY A 494 -14.91 -3.73 11.72
CA GLY A 494 -14.90 -3.99 13.17
C GLY A 494 -13.52 -3.91 13.83
N LEU A 495 -12.44 -3.79 13.07
CA LEU A 495 -11.09 -3.65 13.62
C LEU A 495 -10.90 -2.27 14.31
N LYS A 496 -10.45 -2.28 15.57
CA LYS A 496 -9.99 -1.05 16.26
C LYS A 496 -8.60 -0.63 15.76
N VAL A 497 -8.41 0.66 15.53
CA VAL A 497 -7.17 1.26 15.03
C VAL A 497 -6.85 2.57 15.76
N LYS A 498 -5.56 2.78 16.08
CA LYS A 498 -5.02 4.09 16.48
C LYS A 498 -4.68 4.88 15.23
N CYS A 499 -5.09 6.15 15.18
CA CYS A 499 -4.89 7.04 14.05
C CYS A 499 -4.52 8.45 14.53
N ARG A 500 -3.97 9.27 13.63
CA ARG A 500 -3.70 10.70 13.87
C ARG A 500 -4.46 11.54 12.85
N VAL A 501 -4.98 12.70 13.27
CA VAL A 501 -5.72 13.62 12.39
C VAL A 501 -4.76 14.31 11.43
N LEU A 502 -4.95 14.13 10.12
CA LEU A 502 -4.17 14.80 9.07
C LEU A 502 -4.73 16.18 8.73
N SER A 503 -6.04 16.24 8.51
CA SER A 503 -6.77 17.47 8.21
C SER A 503 -8.24 17.36 8.60
N LEU A 504 -8.87 18.51 8.84
CA LEU A 504 -10.22 18.64 9.35
C LEU A 504 -10.97 19.79 8.66
N ASP A 505 -11.92 19.45 7.78
CA ASP A 505 -12.98 20.38 7.38
C ASP A 505 -14.22 20.10 8.24
N ALA A 506 -14.46 20.98 9.21
CA ALA A 506 -15.59 20.89 10.11
C ALA A 506 -16.93 21.32 9.46
N GLN A 507 -16.91 22.07 8.35
CA GLN A 507 -18.11 22.51 7.63
C GLN A 507 -18.62 21.40 6.71
N GLN A 508 -17.74 20.87 5.85
CA GLN A 508 -18.06 19.73 4.97
C GLN A 508 -18.04 18.38 5.69
N LYS A 509 -17.75 18.37 7.01
CA LYS A 509 -17.66 17.17 7.88
C LYS A 509 -16.65 16.14 7.36
N LYS A 510 -15.59 16.61 6.68
CA LYS A 510 -14.52 15.78 6.10
C LYS A 510 -13.32 15.72 7.04
N LEU A 511 -13.19 14.59 7.72
CA LEU A 511 -12.06 14.29 8.60
C LEU A 511 -11.10 13.31 7.92
N CYS A 512 -9.86 13.72 7.66
CA CYS A 512 -8.81 12.86 7.11
C CYS A 512 -7.87 12.35 8.20
N LEU A 513 -7.58 11.05 8.19
CA LEU A 513 -6.82 10.34 9.22
C LEU A 513 -5.62 9.61 8.60
N THR A 514 -4.55 9.46 9.39
CA THR A 514 -3.41 8.58 9.07
C THR A 514 -3.26 7.45 10.08
N ARG A 515 -2.89 6.27 9.57
CA ARG A 515 -2.48 5.08 10.36
C ARG A 515 -1.02 4.69 10.09
N LYS A 516 -0.26 5.53 9.38
CA LYS A 516 1.19 5.40 9.23
C LYS A 516 1.87 5.50 10.59
N LYS A 517 2.63 4.48 10.99
CA LYS A 517 3.31 4.43 12.30
C LYS A 517 4.21 5.66 12.49
N ALA A 518 5.00 5.99 11.48
CA ALA A 518 5.95 7.10 11.53
C ALA A 518 5.29 8.49 11.73
N LEU A 519 3.98 8.63 11.47
CA LEU A 519 3.22 9.86 11.78
C LEU A 519 2.45 9.75 13.10
N VAL A 520 1.90 8.57 13.43
CA VAL A 520 1.16 8.35 14.69
C VAL A 520 2.09 8.39 15.90
N GLU A 521 3.27 7.78 15.80
CA GLU A 521 4.26 7.62 16.87
C GLU A 521 5.29 8.78 16.91
N SER A 522 5.19 9.76 16.00
CA SER A 522 6.11 10.91 15.90
C SER A 522 6.06 11.84 17.12
N THR A 523 7.24 12.04 17.71
CA THR A 523 7.58 13.05 18.74
C THR A 523 8.03 14.39 18.16
N LEU A 524 8.38 14.48 16.86
CA LEU A 524 8.79 15.73 16.22
C LEU A 524 7.64 16.75 16.15
N PRO A 525 7.95 18.08 16.16
CA PRO A 525 6.93 19.12 16.09
C PRO A 525 6.12 19.03 14.80
N LEU A 526 4.82 19.28 14.88
CA LEU A 526 3.92 19.24 13.73
C LEU A 526 3.88 20.61 13.05
N PHE A 527 3.92 20.63 11.72
CA PHE A 527 3.58 21.83 10.94
C PHE A 527 2.09 21.76 10.58
N LEU A 528 1.28 22.56 11.27
CA LEU A 528 -0.17 22.72 11.03
C LEU A 528 -0.43 23.92 10.09
N SER A 529 0.44 24.93 10.15
CA SER A 529 0.47 26.14 9.33
C SER A 529 1.87 26.40 8.77
N TYR A 530 2.01 27.37 7.86
CA TYR A 530 3.31 27.82 7.37
C TYR A 530 4.10 28.57 8.45
N ALA A 531 3.43 29.31 9.35
CA ALA A 531 4.05 29.98 10.50
C ALA A 531 4.71 29.03 11.54
N ASP A 532 4.23 27.77 11.65
CA ASP A 532 4.86 26.75 12.49
C ASP A 532 6.21 26.28 11.92
N ALA A 533 6.30 26.27 10.59
CA ALA A 533 7.40 25.78 9.77
C ALA A 533 8.54 26.82 9.67
N ARG A 534 9.04 27.25 10.83
CA ARG A 534 10.18 28.17 10.93
C ARG A 534 11.47 27.51 10.44
N VAL A 535 12.33 28.31 9.79
CA VAL A 535 13.66 27.90 9.30
C VAL A 535 14.45 27.14 10.39
N GLY A 536 15.09 26.05 9.98
CA GLY A 536 15.88 25.17 10.84
C GLY A 536 15.09 24.07 11.57
N ARG A 537 13.75 24.16 11.68
CA ARG A 537 12.92 23.10 12.29
C ARG A 537 12.83 21.86 11.40
N VAL A 538 12.70 20.69 12.02
CA VAL A 538 12.49 19.39 11.36
C VAL A 538 11.11 18.84 11.74
N SER A 539 10.39 18.27 10.77
CA SER A 539 9.10 17.59 10.96
C SER A 539 9.00 16.35 10.06
N HIS A 540 8.14 15.39 10.44
CA HIS A 540 7.74 14.29 9.56
C HIS A 540 6.67 14.76 8.57
N GLY A 541 6.98 14.69 7.28
CA GLY A 541 6.03 14.87 6.18
C GLY A 541 5.88 13.59 5.36
N PHE A 542 5.01 13.62 4.36
CA PHE A 542 4.85 12.52 3.41
C PHE A 542 4.88 13.02 1.96
N ILE A 543 5.47 12.21 1.07
CA ILE A 543 5.64 12.57 -0.34
C ILE A 543 4.30 12.42 -1.08
N VAL A 544 3.82 13.50 -1.70
CA VAL A 544 2.57 13.52 -2.49
C VAL A 544 2.85 13.36 -3.98
N CYS A 545 3.95 13.91 -4.47
CA CYS A 545 4.34 13.87 -5.87
C CYS A 545 5.87 13.90 -5.98
N VAL A 546 6.40 13.11 -6.91
CA VAL A 546 7.81 13.08 -7.29
C VAL A 546 7.91 13.59 -8.72
N LYS A 547 8.92 14.41 -9.03
CA LYS A 547 9.19 14.98 -10.36
C LYS A 547 10.68 15.15 -10.58
N ASP A 548 11.11 15.34 -11.83
CA ASP A 548 12.53 15.48 -12.22
C ASP A 548 13.30 16.55 -11.44
N PHE A 549 12.60 17.61 -11.02
CA PHE A 549 13.14 18.76 -10.30
C PHE A 549 13.12 18.62 -8.76
N GLY A 550 12.44 17.62 -8.20
CA GLY A 550 12.32 17.43 -6.76
C GLY A 550 11.07 16.70 -6.29
N CYS A 551 10.95 16.55 -4.97
CA CYS A 551 9.80 15.91 -4.31
C CYS A 551 8.91 16.96 -3.63
N ILE A 552 7.59 16.83 -3.79
CA ILE A 552 6.59 17.64 -3.08
C ILE A 552 6.15 16.86 -1.84
N VAL A 553 6.49 17.40 -0.67
CA VAL A 553 6.16 16.86 0.65
C VAL A 553 4.95 17.62 1.21
N ARG A 554 3.98 16.91 1.79
CA ARG A 554 2.85 17.48 2.55
C ARG A 554 2.98 17.11 4.02
N PHE A 555 2.56 18.03 4.89
CA PHE A 555 2.47 17.81 6.33
C PHE A 555 0.99 17.67 6.73
N TYR A 556 0.58 18.35 7.80
CA TYR A 556 -0.81 18.42 8.23
C TYR A 556 -1.52 19.57 7.49
N GLU A 557 -2.85 19.54 7.46
CA GLU A 557 -3.66 20.41 6.61
C GLU A 557 -3.14 20.45 5.16
N ASP A 558 -3.12 21.62 4.51
CA ASP A 558 -2.59 21.85 3.16
C ASP A 558 -1.17 22.46 3.15
N VAL A 559 -0.42 22.30 4.25
CA VAL A 559 1.00 22.71 4.31
C VAL A 559 1.83 21.80 3.41
N LYS A 560 2.45 22.41 2.38
CA LYS A 560 3.23 21.74 1.34
C LYS A 560 4.59 22.39 1.22
N GLY A 561 5.63 21.59 1.01
CA GLY A 561 6.97 22.07 0.72
C GLY A 561 7.61 21.31 -0.45
N LEU A 562 8.47 22.02 -1.17
CA LEU A 562 9.31 21.45 -2.22
C LEU A 562 10.68 21.12 -1.63
N VAL A 563 11.14 19.88 -1.84
CA VAL A 563 12.54 19.49 -1.70
C VAL A 563 13.16 19.50 -3.11
N PRO A 564 14.00 20.49 -3.46
CA PRO A 564 14.69 20.52 -4.74
C PRO A 564 15.60 19.29 -4.92
N LYS A 565 15.84 18.87 -6.16
CA LYS A 565 16.75 17.75 -6.51
C LYS A 565 18.08 17.70 -5.72
N PRO A 566 18.85 18.80 -5.54
CA PRO A 566 20.11 18.77 -4.76
C PRO A 566 19.94 18.61 -3.23
N GLU A 567 18.73 18.70 -2.70
CA GLU A 567 18.41 18.60 -1.26
C GLU A 567 17.74 17.27 -0.88
N LEU A 568 17.51 16.39 -1.86
CA LEU A 568 16.89 15.07 -1.68
C LEU A 568 17.77 14.08 -0.91
N SER A 569 19.10 14.16 -1.06
CA SER A 569 20.05 13.39 -0.24
C SER A 569 21.45 13.97 -0.36
N THR A 570 22.40 13.45 0.42
CA THR A 570 23.83 13.75 0.29
C THR A 570 24.44 13.20 -1.01
N GLU A 571 23.73 12.31 -1.71
CA GLU A 571 24.15 11.77 -2.99
C GLU A 571 23.51 12.49 -4.18
N TYR A 572 24.26 12.66 -5.27
CA TYR A 572 23.65 13.02 -6.56
C TYR A 572 22.66 11.94 -7.01
N VAL A 573 21.38 12.30 -7.03
CA VAL A 573 20.24 11.50 -7.50
C VAL A 573 19.99 11.79 -8.98
N ALA A 574 20.04 10.77 -9.84
CA ALA A 574 19.68 10.91 -11.25
C ALA A 574 18.15 11.06 -11.42
N ASN A 575 17.39 10.06 -10.96
CA ASN A 575 15.93 10.01 -11.03
C ASN A 575 15.35 9.94 -9.61
N PRO A 576 14.59 10.95 -9.13
CA PRO A 576 14.01 10.93 -7.79
C PRO A 576 13.05 9.75 -7.52
N GLU A 577 12.39 9.22 -8.56
CA GLU A 577 11.42 8.12 -8.45
C GLU A 577 12.04 6.76 -8.08
N GLU A 578 13.35 6.57 -8.29
CA GLU A 578 14.05 5.34 -7.92
C GLU A 578 14.29 5.21 -6.40
N LEU A 579 14.34 6.34 -5.70
CA LEU A 579 14.60 6.41 -4.25
C LEU A 579 13.36 6.75 -3.43
N PHE A 580 12.37 7.42 -4.04
CA PHE A 580 11.21 7.97 -3.33
C PHE A 580 9.89 7.58 -3.99
N PHE A 581 8.96 7.03 -3.20
CA PHE A 581 7.62 6.66 -3.66
C PHE A 581 6.51 7.54 -3.06
N VAL A 582 5.42 7.71 -3.79
CA VAL A 582 4.24 8.47 -3.32
C VAL A 582 3.62 7.80 -2.09
N GLY A 583 3.48 8.58 -1.02
CA GLY A 583 3.04 8.13 0.30
C GLY A 583 4.17 7.74 1.25
N GLN A 584 5.44 7.76 0.85
CA GLN A 584 6.56 7.55 1.78
C GLN A 584 6.62 8.66 2.84
N VAL A 585 6.88 8.29 4.11
CA VAL A 585 7.13 9.26 5.19
C VAL A 585 8.61 9.60 5.23
N VAL A 586 8.91 10.87 5.39
CA VAL A 586 10.26 11.43 5.35
C VAL A 586 10.39 12.53 6.41
N GLN A 587 11.56 12.62 7.05
CA GLN A 587 11.91 13.75 7.88
C GLN A 587 12.45 14.87 6.98
N ALA A 588 11.93 16.09 7.17
CA ALA A 588 12.30 17.23 6.35
C ALA A 588 12.60 18.44 7.22
N LYS A 589 13.72 19.12 6.94
CA LYS A 589 14.14 20.36 7.58
C LYS A 589 13.72 21.56 6.74
N VAL A 590 13.21 22.60 7.37
CA VAL A 590 12.93 23.87 6.68
C VAL A 590 14.24 24.60 6.43
N LEU A 591 14.51 24.91 5.15
CA LEU A 591 15.58 25.82 4.75
C LEU A 591 15.10 27.26 4.64
N ASP A 592 13.90 27.46 4.11
CA ASP A 592 13.34 28.76 3.71
C ASP A 592 11.80 28.64 3.68
N CYS A 593 11.09 29.70 4.04
CA CYS A 593 9.64 29.71 4.23
C CYS A 593 9.04 31.08 3.84
N ASP A 594 8.24 31.07 2.77
CA ASP A 594 7.51 32.23 2.26
C ASP A 594 6.02 32.06 2.58
N GLU A 595 5.56 32.69 3.67
CA GLU A 595 4.19 32.54 4.16
C GLU A 595 3.16 33.20 3.23
N GLU A 596 3.49 34.35 2.63
CA GLU A 596 2.62 35.06 1.69
C GLU A 596 2.32 34.22 0.44
N LYS A 597 3.36 33.61 -0.15
CA LYS A 597 3.23 32.74 -1.34
C LYS A 597 2.86 31.30 -0.98
N LYS A 598 2.80 30.97 0.32
CA LYS A 598 2.56 29.61 0.85
C LYS A 598 3.55 28.59 0.27
N MET A 599 4.82 28.99 0.19
CA MET A 599 5.91 28.18 -0.35
C MET A 599 6.94 27.84 0.72
N LEU A 600 7.04 26.55 1.05
CA LEU A 600 8.05 26.03 1.96
C LEU A 600 9.16 25.33 1.17
N ARG A 601 10.42 25.66 1.45
CA ARG A 601 11.60 24.99 0.90
C ARG A 601 12.21 24.08 1.96
N LEU A 602 12.38 22.82 1.57
CA LEU A 602 12.74 21.73 2.45
C LEU A 602 14.04 21.06 2.01
N SER A 603 14.70 20.41 2.96
CA SER A 603 15.83 19.52 2.71
C SER A 603 15.69 18.24 3.53
N PHE A 604 15.97 17.09 2.90
CA PHE A 604 16.18 15.84 3.61
C PHE A 604 17.63 15.75 4.09
N ARG A 605 18.59 16.14 3.24
CA ARG A 605 20.03 16.17 3.54
C ARG A 605 20.37 16.95 4.82
N ALA A 606 19.78 18.13 5.00
CA ALA A 606 20.06 19.00 6.16
C ALA A 606 19.48 18.48 7.50
N VAL A 607 18.65 17.42 7.46
CA VAL A 607 18.30 16.63 8.65
C VAL A 607 19.49 15.75 9.03
N THR A 608 19.98 14.93 8.09
CA THR A 608 21.11 14.01 8.29
C THR A 608 22.40 14.73 8.69
N GLU A 609 22.65 15.92 8.14
CA GLU A 609 23.77 16.78 8.56
C GLU A 609 23.53 17.49 9.91
N GLY A 610 22.30 17.45 10.45
CA GLY A 610 21.95 18.03 11.75
C GLY A 610 22.55 17.25 12.90
N ASP A 611 22.37 15.93 12.90
CA ASP A 611 22.87 15.02 13.95
C ASP A 611 24.39 14.82 13.89
N VAL A 612 25.06 15.32 12.84
CA VAL A 612 26.52 15.28 12.67
C VAL A 612 27.20 16.53 13.28
N LYS A 613 26.45 17.56 13.69
CA LYS A 613 27.00 18.83 14.23
C LYS A 613 27.49 18.80 15.68
N GLU A 614 28.03 17.67 16.12
CA GLU A 614 29.01 17.64 17.21
C GLU A 614 30.23 16.73 16.93
N ALA A 615 30.32 16.14 15.73
CA ALA A 615 31.56 15.56 15.22
C ALA A 615 32.42 16.68 14.62
N GLN A 616 33.55 17.00 15.25
CA GLN A 616 34.48 18.02 14.75
C GLN A 616 34.96 17.65 13.35
N THR A 617 34.81 18.56 12.37
CA THR A 617 35.37 18.36 11.02
C THR A 617 36.87 18.67 11.05
N ALA A 618 37.63 17.73 11.60
CA ALA A 618 39.09 17.79 11.64
C ALA A 618 39.66 17.95 10.21
N LYS A 619 40.65 18.84 10.06
CA LYS A 619 41.25 19.18 8.76
C LYS A 619 42.35 18.18 8.39
N PHE A 620 42.00 16.91 8.28
CA PHE A 620 42.93 15.92 7.76
C PHE A 620 43.19 16.19 6.28
N ASP A 621 44.42 16.60 5.95
CA ASP A 621 44.90 16.72 4.58
C ASP A 621 44.98 15.32 3.95
N PHE A 622 43.87 14.95 3.31
CA PHE A 622 43.69 13.67 2.67
C PHE A 622 44.48 13.61 1.35
N VAL A 623 45.46 12.73 1.32
CA VAL A 623 46.25 12.40 0.14
C VAL A 623 46.04 10.91 -0.16
N VAL A 624 45.61 10.59 -1.39
CA VAL A 624 45.51 9.20 -1.89
C VAL A 624 46.92 8.58 -1.90
N GLY A 625 47.05 7.31 -1.54
CA GLY A 625 48.35 6.65 -1.35
C GLY A 625 48.95 6.82 0.05
N LYS A 626 48.42 7.71 0.90
CA LYS A 626 48.88 7.83 2.30
C LYS A 626 48.42 6.63 3.13
N THR A 627 49.36 5.96 3.78
CA THR A 627 49.10 4.92 4.79
C THR A 627 48.67 5.53 6.12
N VAL A 628 47.69 4.91 6.78
CA VAL A 628 47.03 5.36 8.01
C VAL A 628 46.71 4.18 8.93
N GLU A 629 46.53 4.48 10.22
CA GLU A 629 45.94 3.55 11.19
C GLU A 629 44.48 3.91 11.42
N VAL A 630 43.64 2.89 11.64
CA VAL A 630 42.20 3.08 11.86
C VAL A 630 41.71 2.25 13.03
N LYS A 631 40.68 2.75 13.71
CA LYS A 631 39.93 2.00 14.71
C LYS A 631 38.55 1.60 14.16
N VAL A 632 38.18 0.34 14.27
CA VAL A 632 36.87 -0.16 13.85
C VAL A 632 35.79 0.45 14.74
N ARG A 633 34.78 1.07 14.12
CA ARG A 633 33.61 1.61 14.82
C ARG A 633 32.40 0.70 14.71
N ARG A 634 32.16 0.08 13.55
CA ARG A 634 30.97 -0.76 13.32
C ARG A 634 31.14 -1.79 12.20
N LYS A 635 30.61 -3.01 12.38
CA LYS A 635 30.45 -4.02 11.31
C LYS A 635 29.19 -3.73 10.47
N VAL A 636 29.32 -3.76 9.15
CA VAL A 636 28.22 -3.63 8.17
C VAL A 636 28.32 -4.75 7.13
N LEU A 637 27.21 -5.21 6.55
CA LEU A 637 27.21 -6.34 5.61
C LEU A 637 28.10 -6.15 4.35
N ASP A 638 28.37 -4.90 3.97
CA ASP A 638 29.20 -4.52 2.81
C ASP A 638 30.65 -4.13 3.19
N GLY A 639 30.97 -4.04 4.49
CA GLY A 639 32.30 -3.61 4.96
C GLY A 639 32.40 -3.23 6.44
N LEU A 640 33.48 -2.55 6.79
CA LEU A 640 33.74 -2.00 8.13
C LEU A 640 33.71 -0.48 8.08
N GLU A 641 32.93 0.12 8.97
CA GLU A 641 33.03 1.55 9.27
C GLU A 641 34.13 1.76 10.30
N VAL A 642 35.07 2.66 10.01
CA VAL A 642 36.28 2.89 10.79
C VAL A 642 36.53 4.38 10.99
N SER A 643 37.29 4.75 12.02
CA SER A 643 37.79 6.10 12.22
C SER A 643 39.31 6.14 12.15
N ILE A 644 39.85 7.02 11.30
CA ILE A 644 41.29 7.23 11.10
C ILE A 644 41.88 7.90 12.35
N VAL A 645 42.91 7.28 12.93
CA VAL A 645 43.61 7.77 14.12
C VAL A 645 44.74 8.72 13.68
N PRO A 646 45.01 9.86 14.37
CA PRO A 646 44.43 10.32 15.63
C PRO A 646 43.24 11.29 15.50
N GLU A 647 42.89 11.76 14.29
CA GLU A 647 41.85 12.80 14.08
C GLU A 647 40.40 12.27 14.10
N GLU A 648 40.21 10.98 14.38
CA GLU A 648 38.92 10.25 14.39
C GLU A 648 38.05 10.39 13.12
N VAL A 649 38.66 10.72 11.97
CA VAL A 649 37.95 10.98 10.72
C VAL A 649 37.25 9.72 10.21
N PRO A 650 35.91 9.74 9.96
CA PRO A 650 35.17 8.56 9.53
C PRO A 650 35.53 8.13 8.10
N ALA A 651 35.71 6.84 7.92
CA ALA A 651 36.08 6.19 6.67
C ALA A 651 35.47 4.78 6.56
N PHE A 652 35.54 4.17 5.38
CA PHE A 652 34.95 2.88 5.08
C PHE A 652 35.94 1.93 4.40
N ILE A 653 35.98 0.68 4.86
CA ILE A 653 36.72 -0.42 4.22
C ILE A 653 35.69 -1.44 3.72
N PRO A 654 35.42 -1.53 2.41
CA PRO A 654 34.54 -2.57 1.88
C PRO A 654 35.13 -3.96 2.16
N THR A 655 34.31 -4.98 2.41
CA THR A 655 34.77 -6.33 2.78
C THR A 655 35.78 -6.91 1.78
N VAL A 656 35.58 -6.64 0.48
CA VAL A 656 36.47 -7.07 -0.61
C VAL A 656 37.87 -6.42 -0.61
N HIS A 657 38.09 -5.36 0.17
CA HIS A 657 39.37 -4.65 0.27
C HIS A 657 40.21 -5.06 1.49
N LEU A 658 39.80 -6.10 2.23
CA LEU A 658 40.49 -6.62 3.42
C LEU A 658 41.71 -7.51 3.09
N SER A 659 41.69 -8.23 1.96
CA SER A 659 42.79 -9.04 1.43
C SER A 659 42.80 -9.01 -0.11
N ASP A 660 43.91 -9.39 -0.73
CA ASP A 660 43.95 -9.70 -2.17
C ASP A 660 43.32 -11.07 -2.48
N HIS A 661 43.28 -11.98 -1.51
CA HIS A 661 42.61 -13.28 -1.61
C HIS A 661 41.13 -13.15 -1.21
N VAL A 662 40.23 -13.42 -2.16
CA VAL A 662 38.78 -13.24 -1.96
C VAL A 662 38.24 -14.20 -0.88
N THR A 663 38.81 -15.40 -0.79
CA THR A 663 38.51 -16.43 0.22
C THR A 663 38.78 -15.95 1.66
N ASN A 664 39.87 -15.21 1.88
CA ASN A 664 40.24 -14.66 3.19
C ASN A 664 39.39 -13.44 3.62
N CYS A 665 38.70 -12.76 2.70
CA CYS A 665 38.00 -11.51 2.99
C CYS A 665 36.82 -11.68 3.96
N LEU A 666 36.04 -12.76 3.83
CA LEU A 666 34.91 -13.03 4.73
C LEU A 666 35.36 -13.43 6.15
N PRO A 667 36.31 -14.37 6.35
CA PRO A 667 36.87 -14.65 7.67
C PRO A 667 37.52 -13.41 8.35
N LEU A 668 38.23 -12.55 7.60
CA LEU A 668 38.75 -11.29 8.14
C LEU A 668 37.64 -10.39 8.69
N TRP A 669 36.54 -10.21 7.95
CA TRP A 669 35.40 -9.40 8.39
C TRP A 669 34.69 -9.99 9.61
N MET A 670 34.61 -11.32 9.70
CA MET A 670 34.04 -12.00 10.87
C MET A 670 34.85 -11.72 12.14
N VAL A 671 36.18 -11.71 12.05
CA VAL A 671 37.10 -11.56 13.20
C VAL A 671 37.22 -10.12 13.73
N LEU A 672 37.17 -9.10 12.89
CA LEU A 672 37.55 -7.71 13.25
C LEU A 672 36.44 -6.97 14.02
N GLU A 673 36.52 -6.89 15.35
CA GLU A 673 35.46 -6.37 16.23
C GLU A 673 35.46 -4.85 16.45
N GLU A 674 34.36 -4.33 16.99
CA GLU A 674 34.21 -2.91 17.30
C GLU A 674 35.21 -2.51 18.41
N GLY A 675 36.05 -1.52 18.11
CA GLY A 675 37.17 -1.11 18.95
C GLY A 675 38.54 -1.61 18.52
N ASP A 676 38.64 -2.59 17.62
CA ASP A 676 39.92 -3.09 17.09
C ASP A 676 40.69 -1.99 16.33
N THR A 677 42.01 -1.92 16.52
CA THR A 677 42.89 -1.04 15.73
C THR A 677 43.56 -1.83 14.63
N ILE A 678 43.43 -1.38 13.38
CA ILE A 678 44.04 -1.98 12.20
C ILE A 678 45.04 -0.99 11.61
N SER A 679 46.31 -1.38 11.54
CA SER A 679 47.39 -0.63 10.92
C SER A 679 47.61 -1.01 9.44
N ASN A 680 48.51 -0.29 8.77
CA ASN A 680 48.94 -0.55 7.39
C ASN A 680 47.79 -0.58 6.36
N ILE A 681 46.83 0.33 6.51
CA ILE A 681 45.72 0.59 5.59
C ILE A 681 46.00 1.88 4.81
N MET A 682 45.60 1.93 3.54
CA MET A 682 45.90 3.04 2.65
C MET A 682 44.65 3.75 2.11
N CYS A 683 44.77 5.07 1.97
CA CYS A 683 43.77 5.94 1.36
C CYS A 683 43.63 5.67 -0.16
N LEU A 684 42.49 5.09 -0.57
CA LEU A 684 42.24 4.67 -1.97
C LEU A 684 41.48 5.73 -2.79
N SER A 685 40.47 6.37 -2.20
CA SER A 685 39.71 7.49 -2.80
C SER A 685 38.92 8.29 -1.75
N LYS A 686 38.42 9.47 -2.13
CA LYS A 686 37.57 10.34 -1.28
C LYS A 686 36.42 10.92 -2.10
N THR A 687 35.36 10.14 -2.23
CA THR A 687 34.15 10.55 -2.96
C THR A 687 33.29 11.44 -2.07
N LYS A 688 32.80 12.57 -2.59
CA LYS A 688 31.86 13.46 -1.85
C LYS A 688 30.56 12.76 -1.39
N LYS A 689 30.23 11.61 -1.98
CA LYS A 689 29.09 10.74 -1.62
C LYS A 689 29.42 9.72 -0.52
N LYS A 690 30.50 8.95 -0.72
CA LYS A 690 30.84 7.75 0.07
C LYS A 690 31.85 7.99 1.19
N GLY A 691 32.35 9.22 1.34
CA GLY A 691 33.41 9.52 2.31
C GLY A 691 34.77 9.03 1.83
N ILE A 692 35.66 8.73 2.79
CA ILE A 692 36.99 8.18 2.51
C ILE A 692 36.88 6.65 2.37
N THR A 693 37.29 6.12 1.22
CA THR A 693 37.41 4.67 0.99
C THR A 693 38.86 4.24 1.21
N LEU A 694 39.03 3.15 1.96
CA LEU A 694 40.32 2.64 2.42
C LEU A 694 40.54 1.20 1.96
N THR A 695 41.80 0.78 1.81
CA THR A 695 42.14 -0.60 1.46
C THR A 695 43.32 -1.18 2.26
N LYS A 696 43.25 -2.48 2.54
CA LYS A 696 44.31 -3.28 3.18
C LYS A 696 45.07 -4.16 2.17
N LYS A 697 44.53 -4.38 0.96
CA LYS A 697 45.11 -5.17 -0.14
C LYS A 697 46.60 -4.86 -0.37
N PRO A 698 47.53 -5.79 -0.08
CA PRO A 698 48.97 -5.60 -0.30
C PRO A 698 49.35 -5.11 -1.71
N LEU A 699 48.78 -5.70 -2.77
CA LEU A 699 49.13 -5.39 -4.16
C LEU A 699 48.71 -3.96 -4.56
N LEU A 700 47.51 -3.52 -4.17
CA LEU A 700 47.08 -2.14 -4.44
C LEU A 700 47.90 -1.10 -3.68
N LYS A 701 48.44 -1.45 -2.50
CA LYS A 701 49.32 -0.55 -1.74
C LYS A 701 50.69 -0.40 -2.41
N ALA A 702 51.34 -1.51 -2.77
CA ALA A 702 52.61 -1.47 -3.49
C ALA A 702 52.50 -0.62 -4.77
N CYS A 703 51.46 -0.84 -5.58
CA CYS A 703 51.24 -0.06 -6.80
C CYS A 703 50.84 1.41 -6.55
N LEU A 704 50.42 1.80 -5.34
CA LEU A 704 50.14 3.19 -4.97
C LEU A 704 51.32 3.90 -4.30
N GLU A 705 52.29 3.14 -3.79
CA GLU A 705 53.61 3.61 -3.35
C GLU A 705 54.54 3.85 -4.57
N ASP A 706 54.38 3.04 -5.63
CA ASP A 706 54.92 3.33 -6.96
C ASP A 706 54.16 4.50 -7.63
N ASP A 707 54.81 5.65 -7.76
CA ASP A 707 54.21 6.93 -8.18
C ASP A 707 53.81 6.99 -9.69
N GLY A 708 53.66 5.84 -10.34
CA GLY A 708 53.38 5.64 -11.78
C GLY A 708 51.91 5.35 -12.14
N ILE A 709 50.98 5.29 -11.18
CA ILE A 709 49.54 5.19 -11.46
C ILE A 709 49.01 6.57 -11.94
N PRO A 710 48.21 6.62 -13.03
CA PRO A 710 47.60 7.86 -13.49
C PRO A 710 46.54 8.35 -12.51
N LYS A 711 46.66 9.61 -12.12
CA LYS A 711 45.85 10.28 -11.08
C LYS A 711 44.59 10.92 -11.67
N ASN A 712 44.56 11.10 -12.99
CA ASN A 712 43.42 11.61 -13.75
C ASN A 712 43.25 10.85 -15.08
N PHE A 713 42.06 10.91 -15.69
CA PHE A 713 41.80 10.28 -16.99
C PHE A 713 42.76 10.77 -18.09
N SER A 714 43.19 12.03 -18.05
CA SER A 714 44.12 12.64 -19.02
C SER A 714 45.55 12.07 -18.99
N GLU A 715 45.89 11.27 -17.98
CA GLU A 715 47.19 10.62 -17.82
C GLU A 715 47.18 9.17 -18.36
N LEU A 716 46.01 8.63 -18.73
CA LEU A 716 45.88 7.29 -19.30
C LEU A 716 46.44 7.22 -20.73
N GLN A 717 47.26 6.19 -20.99
CA GLN A 717 47.78 5.92 -22.33
C GLN A 717 47.39 4.51 -22.80
N VAL A 718 47.12 4.35 -24.10
CA VAL A 718 46.83 3.03 -24.69
C VAL A 718 48.09 2.16 -24.60
N GLY A 719 47.94 0.95 -24.07
CA GLY A 719 49.03 0.01 -23.79
C GLY A 719 49.50 0.00 -22.34
N MET A 720 49.14 1.01 -21.53
CA MET A 720 49.48 1.07 -20.09
C MET A 720 48.85 -0.10 -19.33
N GLN A 721 49.59 -0.66 -18.35
CA GLN A 721 49.12 -1.71 -17.45
C GLN A 721 48.88 -1.12 -16.07
N MET A 722 47.77 -1.47 -15.42
CA MET A 722 47.38 -0.97 -14.09
C MET A 722 46.79 -2.11 -13.26
N VAL A 723 47.00 -2.08 -11.94
CA VAL A 723 46.34 -3.02 -11.01
C VAL A 723 45.02 -2.42 -10.53
N GLY A 724 43.95 -3.20 -10.60
CA GLY A 724 42.60 -2.83 -10.21
C GLY A 724 41.87 -4.02 -9.56
N TRP A 725 40.55 -3.89 -9.40
CA TRP A 725 39.72 -4.96 -8.86
C TRP A 725 38.39 -5.09 -9.57
N VAL A 726 37.86 -6.31 -9.61
CA VAL A 726 36.55 -6.62 -10.19
C VAL A 726 35.45 -6.04 -9.31
N LYS A 727 34.65 -5.12 -9.86
CA LYS A 727 33.50 -4.52 -9.16
C LYS A 727 32.17 -5.15 -9.50
N ASN A 728 31.97 -5.48 -10.78
CA ASN A 728 30.70 -6.02 -11.26
C ASN A 728 30.93 -6.86 -12.51
N ILE A 729 30.14 -7.93 -12.65
CA ILE A 729 30.28 -8.93 -13.71
C ILE A 729 28.95 -8.99 -14.47
N MET A 730 29.01 -8.65 -15.76
CA MET A 730 27.86 -8.68 -16.67
C MET A 730 28.04 -9.77 -17.74
N PRO A 731 26.96 -10.24 -18.38
CA PRO A 731 27.05 -11.27 -19.44
C PRO A 731 27.92 -10.86 -20.65
N TYR A 732 28.12 -9.55 -20.86
CA TYR A 732 28.88 -8.97 -21.97
C TYR A 732 30.28 -8.47 -21.57
N GLY A 733 30.57 -8.28 -20.27
CA GLY A 733 31.73 -7.52 -19.82
C GLY A 733 31.94 -7.53 -18.31
N VAL A 734 33.18 -7.34 -17.87
CA VAL A 734 33.58 -7.19 -16.46
C VAL A 734 34.01 -5.75 -16.23
N PHE A 735 33.45 -5.12 -15.20
CA PHE A 735 33.81 -3.77 -14.79
C PHE A 735 34.94 -3.81 -13.76
N VAL A 736 36.02 -3.09 -14.07
CA VAL A 736 37.24 -3.02 -13.27
C VAL A 736 37.36 -1.60 -12.72
N ASP A 737 37.41 -1.48 -11.40
CA ASP A 737 37.78 -0.25 -10.74
C ASP A 737 39.30 -0.20 -10.52
N PHE A 738 39.84 1.01 -10.56
CA PHE A 738 41.23 1.33 -10.28
C PHE A 738 41.28 2.45 -9.22
N PRO A 739 42.45 2.76 -8.64
CA PRO A 739 42.61 3.94 -7.79
C PRO A 739 42.21 5.24 -8.50
N TYR A 740 42.05 6.32 -7.73
CA TYR A 740 41.64 7.65 -8.24
C TYR A 740 40.26 7.70 -8.95
N GLU A 741 39.36 6.76 -8.63
CA GLU A 741 38.00 6.64 -9.21
C GLU A 741 37.99 6.42 -10.74
N LEU A 742 39.05 5.81 -11.29
CA LEU A 742 39.11 5.41 -12.70
C LEU A 742 38.37 4.07 -12.93
N PHE A 743 37.56 4.00 -14.00
CA PHE A 743 36.68 2.85 -14.30
C PHE A 743 36.88 2.33 -15.73
N GLY A 744 37.29 1.06 -15.85
CA GLY A 744 37.50 0.37 -17.13
C GLY A 744 36.50 -0.78 -17.36
N LEU A 745 36.20 -1.07 -18.63
CA LEU A 745 35.37 -2.21 -19.02
C LEU A 745 36.21 -3.24 -19.82
N ALA A 746 36.26 -4.47 -19.33
CA ALA A 746 36.79 -5.62 -20.06
C ALA A 746 35.65 -6.32 -20.83
N PRO A 747 35.51 -6.14 -22.16
CA PRO A 747 34.51 -6.87 -22.95
C PRO A 747 34.86 -8.36 -23.02
N LYS A 748 33.86 -9.22 -23.21
CA LYS A 748 34.02 -10.70 -23.21
C LYS A 748 35.14 -11.23 -24.11
N ALA A 749 35.45 -10.56 -25.23
CA ALA A 749 36.54 -10.94 -26.13
C ALA A 749 37.96 -10.65 -25.59
N ALA A 750 38.09 -9.77 -24.60
CA ALA A 750 39.36 -9.31 -24.02
C ALA A 750 39.55 -9.76 -22.54
N MET A 751 38.66 -10.62 -22.03
CA MET A 751 38.73 -11.14 -20.66
C MET A 751 39.81 -12.20 -20.44
N GLY A 752 40.21 -12.91 -21.48
CA GLY A 752 41.12 -14.05 -21.38
C GLY A 752 41.46 -14.63 -22.75
N ASP A 753 42.45 -15.52 -22.78
CA ASP A 753 43.02 -16.10 -24.00
C ASP A 753 42.22 -17.30 -24.53
N GLN A 754 41.28 -17.81 -23.75
CA GLN A 754 40.35 -18.89 -24.10
C GLN A 754 38.93 -18.34 -24.24
N PHE A 755 38.09 -19.02 -25.04
CA PHE A 755 36.69 -18.61 -25.20
C PHE A 755 35.87 -18.90 -23.94
N ILE A 756 35.46 -17.85 -23.24
CA ILE A 756 34.65 -17.92 -22.02
C ILE A 756 33.17 -18.13 -22.38
N THR A 757 32.54 -19.18 -21.84
CA THR A 757 31.09 -19.40 -21.99
C THR A 757 30.30 -18.47 -21.08
N ASP A 758 30.58 -18.47 -19.77
CA ASP A 758 29.91 -17.65 -18.75
C ASP A 758 30.92 -16.79 -18.00
N THR A 759 30.59 -15.52 -17.77
CA THR A 759 31.54 -14.54 -17.19
C THR A 759 31.63 -14.63 -15.67
N SER A 760 30.58 -15.14 -15.01
CA SER A 760 30.47 -15.32 -13.56
C SER A 760 31.19 -16.55 -13.00
N THR A 761 31.69 -17.44 -13.84
CA THR A 761 32.46 -18.64 -13.41
C THR A 761 33.98 -18.44 -13.51
N VAL A 762 34.41 -17.27 -14.01
CA VAL A 762 35.82 -16.99 -14.36
C VAL A 762 36.47 -15.98 -13.41
N PHE A 763 35.71 -14.98 -12.96
CA PHE A 763 36.17 -13.94 -12.03
C PHE A 763 35.24 -13.87 -10.81
N ASP A 764 35.81 -13.60 -9.64
CA ASP A 764 35.08 -13.32 -8.41
C ASP A 764 34.97 -11.81 -8.18
N ILE A 765 33.86 -11.32 -7.61
CA ILE A 765 33.73 -9.89 -7.25
C ILE A 765 34.71 -9.57 -6.11
N GLY A 766 35.48 -8.50 -6.24
CA GLY A 766 36.56 -8.13 -5.31
C GLY A 766 37.93 -8.71 -5.65
N GLN A 767 38.04 -9.58 -6.67
CA GLN A 767 39.31 -10.14 -7.13
C GLN A 767 40.23 -9.03 -7.64
N THR A 768 41.47 -9.00 -7.12
CA THR A 768 42.52 -8.11 -7.62
C THR A 768 43.05 -8.64 -8.96
N ILE A 769 43.10 -7.77 -9.96
CA ILE A 769 43.43 -8.12 -11.35
C ILE A 769 44.31 -7.04 -11.99
N VAL A 770 45.04 -7.42 -13.03
CA VAL A 770 45.97 -6.55 -13.77
C VAL A 770 45.36 -6.30 -15.15
N ALA A 771 45.23 -5.05 -15.55
CA ALA A 771 44.48 -4.69 -16.74
C ALA A 771 45.28 -3.76 -17.65
N LYS A 772 45.24 -4.02 -18.96
CA LYS A 772 45.90 -3.22 -19.99
C LYS A 772 44.91 -2.31 -20.70
N VAL A 773 45.16 -1.00 -20.73
CA VAL A 773 44.31 -0.03 -21.44
C VAL A 773 44.38 -0.30 -22.95
N THR A 774 43.24 -0.54 -23.60
CA THR A 774 43.18 -0.85 -25.05
C THR A 774 42.50 0.24 -25.88
N ASN A 775 41.59 1.04 -25.30
CA ASN A 775 40.87 2.09 -26.02
C ASN A 775 40.38 3.18 -25.03
N LEU A 776 40.39 4.45 -25.45
CA LEU A 776 40.04 5.63 -24.65
C LEU A 776 38.93 6.43 -25.36
N ASP A 777 37.78 6.62 -24.72
CA ASP A 777 36.69 7.52 -25.14
C ASP A 777 36.67 8.75 -24.24
N GLU A 778 37.52 9.73 -24.59
CA GLU A 778 37.63 11.03 -23.90
C GLU A 778 36.28 11.73 -23.74
N LYS A 779 35.40 11.64 -24.76
CA LYS A 779 34.09 12.34 -24.78
C LYS A 779 33.09 11.78 -23.77
N LYS A 780 33.35 10.60 -23.20
CA LYS A 780 32.53 9.97 -22.15
C LYS A 780 33.30 9.65 -20.88
N SER A 781 34.59 9.99 -20.81
CA SER A 781 35.53 9.58 -19.74
C SER A 781 35.48 8.08 -19.45
N ARG A 782 35.53 7.25 -20.50
CA ARG A 782 35.48 5.77 -20.41
C ARG A 782 36.65 5.14 -21.13
N PHE A 783 37.12 4.00 -20.64
CA PHE A 783 38.15 3.23 -21.30
C PHE A 783 37.85 1.73 -21.32
N LEU A 784 38.34 1.04 -22.35
CA LEU A 784 38.31 -0.41 -22.46
C LEU A 784 39.65 -0.98 -21.99
N VAL A 785 39.60 -2.14 -21.35
CA VAL A 785 40.78 -2.86 -20.88
C VAL A 785 40.81 -4.30 -21.35
N SER A 786 42.01 -4.85 -21.46
CA SER A 786 42.26 -6.27 -21.67
C SER A 786 42.78 -6.91 -20.37
N LEU A 787 42.27 -8.10 -20.08
CA LEU A 787 42.67 -8.96 -18.95
C LEU A 787 43.39 -10.23 -19.43
N ARG A 788 43.58 -10.39 -20.75
CA ARG A 788 44.32 -11.50 -21.38
C ARG A 788 45.72 -11.64 -20.79
N VAL A 789 46.07 -12.85 -20.37
CA VAL A 789 47.38 -13.13 -19.78
C VAL A 789 48.47 -13.00 -20.85
N SER A 790 48.18 -13.34 -22.11
CA SER A 790 49.13 -13.18 -23.23
C SER A 790 49.46 -11.74 -23.61
N GLU A 791 48.70 -10.75 -23.14
CA GLU A 791 48.90 -9.33 -23.47
C GLU A 791 49.56 -8.53 -22.33
N LEU A 792 49.77 -9.16 -21.17
CA LEU A 792 50.30 -8.57 -19.94
C LEU A 792 51.76 -8.98 -19.70
N SER A 793 52.49 -8.20 -18.90
CA SER A 793 53.92 -8.42 -18.63
C SER A 793 54.24 -8.27 -17.15
N LEU A 794 54.13 -9.39 -16.42
CA LEU A 794 54.53 -9.50 -15.02
C LEU A 794 55.39 -10.73 -14.82
N SER A 795 56.33 -10.67 -13.86
CA SER A 795 57.14 -11.82 -13.48
C SER A 795 56.31 -12.86 -12.71
N GLU A 796 56.50 -14.15 -13.03
CA GLU A 796 55.81 -15.26 -12.36
C GLU A 796 56.37 -15.55 -10.95
N GLU A 797 57.53 -15.00 -10.61
CA GLU A 797 58.17 -15.03 -9.28
C GLU A 797 57.20 -14.57 -8.17
N GLY A 798 56.27 -13.66 -8.48
CA GLY A 798 55.25 -13.18 -7.55
C GLY A 798 54.11 -14.18 -7.23
N SER A 799 54.12 -15.41 -7.74
CA SER A 799 53.04 -16.39 -7.52
C SER A 799 53.12 -17.10 -6.17
N GLN A 800 54.28 -17.65 -5.81
CA GLN A 800 54.50 -18.27 -4.49
C GLN A 800 54.40 -17.25 -3.36
N ALA A 801 55.00 -16.05 -3.53
CA ALA A 801 54.93 -14.99 -2.53
C ALA A 801 53.48 -14.57 -2.19
N ARG A 802 52.59 -14.50 -3.19
CA ARG A 802 51.14 -14.26 -2.98
C ARG A 802 50.48 -15.39 -2.21
N LEU A 803 50.77 -16.66 -2.53
CA LEU A 803 50.25 -17.82 -1.80
C LEU A 803 50.69 -17.79 -0.33
N ILE A 804 51.99 -17.60 -0.08
CA ILE A 804 52.56 -17.55 1.27
C ILE A 804 51.94 -16.40 2.07
N GLN A 805 51.76 -15.21 1.48
CA GLN A 805 51.06 -14.10 2.12
C GLN A 805 49.60 -14.46 2.47
N GLY A 806 48.88 -15.16 1.58
CA GLY A 806 47.52 -15.63 1.83
C GLY A 806 47.42 -16.67 2.96
N LEU A 807 48.41 -17.56 3.08
CA LEU A 807 48.52 -18.53 4.16
C LEU A 807 48.90 -17.88 5.49
N LYS A 808 49.83 -16.91 5.50
CA LYS A 808 50.17 -16.08 6.65
C LYS A 808 48.96 -15.30 7.17
N GLU A 809 48.17 -14.71 6.26
CA GLU A 809 46.89 -14.05 6.61
C GLU A 809 45.88 -15.05 7.20
N ARG A 810 45.71 -16.23 6.59
CA ARG A 810 44.79 -17.26 7.11
C ARG A 810 45.21 -17.78 8.49
N LYS A 811 46.52 -17.86 8.76
CA LYS A 811 47.06 -18.18 10.10
C LYS A 811 46.79 -17.06 11.11
N ALA A 812 46.98 -15.79 10.74
CA ALA A 812 46.71 -14.66 11.63
C ALA A 812 45.20 -14.53 11.97
N ILE A 813 44.30 -14.77 11.00
CA ILE A 813 42.85 -14.87 11.23
C ILE A 813 42.56 -15.94 12.28
N PHE A 814 43.21 -17.10 12.17
CA PHE A 814 43.00 -18.25 13.03
C PHE A 814 43.49 -18.01 14.47
N GLU A 815 44.70 -17.48 14.63
CA GLU A 815 45.23 -17.04 15.93
C GLU A 815 44.27 -16.03 16.59
N MET A 816 43.79 -15.03 15.85
CA MET A 816 42.80 -14.07 16.35
C MET A 816 41.44 -14.69 16.72
N MET A 817 40.96 -15.72 15.99
CA MET A 817 39.76 -16.47 16.39
C MET A 817 39.98 -17.21 17.71
N THR A 818 41.12 -17.90 17.87
CA THR A 818 41.42 -18.67 19.11
C THR A 818 41.57 -17.78 20.34
N CYS A 819 42.04 -16.54 20.19
CA CYS A 819 42.15 -15.58 21.29
C CYS A 819 40.81 -14.93 21.70
N ARG A 820 39.72 -15.12 20.94
CA ARG A 820 38.40 -14.50 21.21
C ARG A 820 37.24 -15.48 21.38
N GLY A 821 37.39 -16.73 20.93
CA GLY A 821 36.31 -17.72 20.93
C GLY A 821 36.15 -18.49 22.25
N GLU A 822 34.95 -18.43 22.85
CA GLU A 822 34.52 -19.30 23.97
C GLU A 822 34.19 -20.74 23.55
N SER A 823 34.54 -21.16 22.33
CA SER A 823 34.13 -22.45 21.74
C SER A 823 35.30 -23.44 21.63
N ASP A 824 35.15 -24.59 22.29
CA ASP A 824 36.12 -25.69 22.28
C ASP A 824 36.47 -26.17 20.86
N VAL A 825 35.53 -26.09 19.91
CA VAL A 825 35.72 -26.58 18.53
C VAL A 825 36.82 -25.83 17.79
N LEU A 826 36.89 -24.51 17.96
CA LEU A 826 37.93 -23.68 17.33
C LEU A 826 39.30 -23.94 17.96
N GLN A 827 39.35 -24.22 19.26
CA GLN A 827 40.58 -24.63 19.93
C GLN A 827 41.03 -26.03 19.48
N GLN A 828 40.12 -27.00 19.40
CA GLN A 828 40.38 -28.35 18.87
C GLN A 828 40.92 -28.29 17.44
N LEU A 829 40.31 -27.51 16.55
CA LEU A 829 40.79 -27.31 15.19
C LEU A 829 42.16 -26.62 15.14
N SER A 830 42.50 -25.78 16.13
CA SER A 830 43.80 -25.08 16.20
C SER A 830 44.98 -25.94 16.65
N ALA A 831 44.72 -27.10 17.27
CA ALA A 831 45.74 -28.07 17.63
C ALA A 831 46.19 -28.95 16.45
N VAL A 832 45.75 -28.65 15.22
CA VAL A 832 45.74 -29.58 14.08
C VAL A 832 46.23 -28.91 12.80
N SER A 833 47.17 -29.54 12.10
CA SER A 833 47.84 -28.98 10.91
C SER A 833 47.83 -29.92 9.69
N LEU A 834 48.35 -29.43 8.56
CA LEU A 834 48.38 -30.17 7.30
C LEU A 834 49.40 -31.31 7.35
N GLY A 835 48.97 -32.52 7.04
CA GLY A 835 49.81 -33.72 7.11
C GLY A 835 49.89 -34.38 8.49
N ASP A 836 49.14 -33.89 9.49
CA ASP A 836 48.94 -34.58 10.77
C ASP A 836 48.08 -35.85 10.62
N LYS A 837 48.25 -36.77 11.59
CA LYS A 837 47.57 -38.09 11.60
C LYS A 837 46.43 -38.13 12.59
N LEU A 838 45.20 -38.13 12.08
CA LEU A 838 43.96 -38.15 12.86
C LEU A 838 43.46 -39.60 13.03
N LYS A 839 43.02 -39.96 14.24
CA LYS A 839 42.27 -41.21 14.45
C LYS A 839 40.79 -40.96 14.20
N VAL A 840 40.19 -41.79 13.35
CA VAL A 840 38.84 -41.56 12.80
C VAL A 840 38.01 -42.84 12.84
N THR A 841 36.69 -42.69 12.98
CA THR A 841 35.70 -43.77 12.88
C THR A 841 34.81 -43.53 11.67
N VAL A 842 34.53 -44.58 10.89
CA VAL A 842 33.69 -44.50 9.70
C VAL A 842 32.22 -44.30 10.07
N GLY A 843 31.61 -43.21 9.57
CA GLY A 843 30.18 -42.91 9.67
C GLY A 843 29.42 -43.30 8.40
N ASP A 844 28.44 -42.49 8.03
CA ASP A 844 27.58 -42.72 6.86
C ASP A 844 28.16 -42.16 5.55
N ASN A 845 27.71 -42.74 4.43
CA ASN A 845 28.05 -42.29 3.08
C ASN A 845 27.09 -41.18 2.61
N MET A 846 27.61 -40.14 1.98
CA MET A 846 26.83 -39.02 1.45
C MET A 846 26.40 -39.24 -0.02
N GLU A 847 25.38 -38.50 -0.48
CA GLU A 847 24.80 -38.63 -1.83
C GLU A 847 25.78 -38.35 -2.98
N ASP A 848 26.86 -37.60 -2.71
CA ASP A 848 27.94 -37.29 -3.65
C ASP A 848 29.00 -38.41 -3.77
N GLY A 849 28.93 -39.43 -2.90
CA GLY A 849 29.92 -40.50 -2.79
C GLY A 849 31.14 -40.17 -1.93
N SER A 850 31.11 -39.08 -1.16
CA SER A 850 32.02 -38.86 -0.03
C SER A 850 31.58 -39.65 1.21
N VAL A 851 32.48 -39.79 2.18
CA VAL A 851 32.22 -40.50 3.44
C VAL A 851 32.44 -39.54 4.61
N ALA A 852 31.45 -39.45 5.49
CA ALA A 852 31.57 -38.72 6.74
C ALA A 852 32.27 -39.58 7.80
N LEU A 853 33.24 -38.98 8.49
CA LEU A 853 33.99 -39.60 9.58
C LEU A 853 33.77 -38.82 10.87
N THR A 854 33.90 -39.51 12.00
CA THR A 854 33.93 -38.89 13.34
C THR A 854 35.30 -39.11 13.98
N SER A 855 35.75 -38.18 14.83
CA SER A 855 37.03 -38.33 15.55
C SER A 855 36.88 -38.04 17.02
N ASP A 856 37.50 -38.88 17.85
CA ASP A 856 37.59 -38.69 19.30
C ASP A 856 38.40 -37.40 19.67
N GLN A 857 39.05 -36.74 18.69
CA GLN A 857 39.85 -35.51 18.84
C GLN A 857 39.19 -34.26 18.24
N LEU A 858 38.11 -34.41 17.47
CA LEU A 858 37.36 -33.33 16.80
C LEU A 858 35.86 -33.60 16.98
N SER A 859 35.33 -33.32 18.17
CA SER A 859 34.03 -33.83 18.61
C SER A 859 32.82 -33.17 17.95
N GLU A 860 32.99 -31.96 17.40
CA GLU A 860 31.90 -31.15 16.80
C GLU A 860 32.23 -30.67 15.36
N ALA A 861 33.34 -31.11 14.77
CA ALA A 861 33.74 -30.74 13.41
C ALA A 861 33.48 -31.88 12.41
N THR A 862 33.09 -31.52 11.18
CA THR A 862 32.68 -32.49 10.15
C THR A 862 33.91 -33.00 9.39
N VAL A 863 34.33 -34.24 9.63
CA VAL A 863 35.49 -34.83 8.93
C VAL A 863 35.00 -35.55 7.66
N LEU A 864 35.57 -35.18 6.50
CA LEU A 864 35.11 -35.62 5.17
C LEU A 864 36.23 -36.27 4.36
N VAL A 865 35.92 -37.39 3.70
CA VAL A 865 36.81 -38.08 2.76
C VAL A 865 36.15 -38.19 1.40
N SER A 866 36.81 -37.71 0.34
CA SER A 866 36.29 -37.86 -1.03
C SER A 866 36.51 -39.28 -1.54
N LYS A 867 35.70 -39.69 -2.53
CA LYS A 867 35.73 -41.03 -3.14
C LYS A 867 37.10 -41.51 -3.64
N TYR A 868 37.99 -40.60 -4.05
CA TYR A 868 39.36 -40.93 -4.46
C TYR A 868 40.21 -41.37 -3.26
N HIS A 869 40.00 -40.76 -2.10
CA HIS A 869 40.78 -41.00 -0.88
C HIS A 869 40.33 -42.21 -0.06
N THR A 870 39.28 -42.90 -0.49
CA THR A 870 38.85 -44.21 0.04
C THR A 870 39.28 -45.39 -0.84
N GLU A 871 39.90 -45.13 -2.00
CA GLU A 871 40.27 -46.18 -2.96
C GLU A 871 41.34 -47.13 -2.37
N GLY A 872 41.06 -48.44 -2.40
CA GLY A 872 41.92 -49.47 -1.79
C GLY A 872 41.71 -49.72 -0.29
N VAL A 873 40.78 -49.02 0.38
CA VAL A 873 40.51 -49.17 1.83
C VAL A 873 39.10 -49.76 2.07
N ASN A 874 38.98 -50.71 3.01
CA ASN A 874 37.68 -51.23 3.44
C ASN A 874 36.99 -50.24 4.38
N VAL A 875 36.13 -49.39 3.82
CA VAL A 875 35.36 -48.37 4.54
C VAL A 875 33.98 -48.90 4.90
N SER A 876 33.90 -49.70 5.96
CA SER A 876 32.64 -50.16 6.57
C SER A 876 32.30 -49.34 7.83
N PRO A 877 31.02 -48.96 8.05
CA PRO A 877 30.60 -48.17 9.20
C PRO A 877 31.07 -48.76 10.55
N GLY A 878 31.53 -47.89 11.45
CA GLY A 878 32.06 -48.24 12.77
C GLY A 878 33.54 -48.67 12.80
N CYS A 879 34.20 -48.85 11.66
CA CYS A 879 35.64 -49.15 11.65
C CYS A 879 36.49 -47.95 12.11
N LYS A 880 37.46 -48.17 13.00
CA LYS A 880 38.48 -47.17 13.37
C LYS A 880 39.68 -47.26 12.43
N LEU A 881 40.03 -46.13 11.80
CA LEU A 881 41.11 -45.97 10.83
C LEU A 881 42.04 -44.81 11.26
N THR A 882 43.16 -44.65 10.56
CA THR A 882 44.03 -43.46 10.67
C THR A 882 44.01 -42.71 9.36
N ALA A 883 43.74 -41.41 9.40
CA ALA A 883 43.71 -40.52 8.25
C ALA A 883 44.82 -39.47 8.31
N VAL A 884 45.17 -38.90 7.16
CA VAL A 884 46.10 -37.75 7.03
C VAL A 884 45.32 -36.52 6.59
N ILE A 885 45.56 -35.38 7.25
CA ILE A 885 44.77 -34.17 7.03
C ILE A 885 45.25 -33.41 5.79
N LEU A 886 44.32 -33.10 4.88
CA LEU A 886 44.55 -32.41 3.61
C LEU A 886 44.11 -30.95 3.63
N HIS A 887 43.02 -30.61 4.33
CA HIS A 887 42.58 -29.23 4.51
C HIS A 887 41.67 -29.05 5.73
N VAL A 888 41.60 -27.82 6.27
CA VAL A 888 40.70 -27.39 7.34
C VAL A 888 39.97 -26.12 6.88
N ASP A 889 38.66 -26.24 6.65
CA ASP A 889 37.78 -25.12 6.32
C ASP A 889 36.99 -24.64 7.54
N LEU A 890 37.55 -23.61 8.18
CA LEU A 890 36.98 -22.93 9.35
C LEU A 890 35.67 -22.19 9.04
N SER A 891 35.35 -21.92 7.77
CA SER A 891 34.10 -21.24 7.39
C SER A 891 32.89 -22.19 7.37
N LYS A 892 33.13 -23.51 7.32
CA LYS A 892 32.12 -24.57 7.36
C LYS A 892 32.27 -25.54 8.53
N SER A 893 33.32 -25.41 9.33
CA SER A 893 33.75 -26.41 10.34
C SER A 893 33.99 -27.80 9.73
N GLU A 894 34.60 -27.82 8.54
CA GLU A 894 34.89 -29.04 7.76
C GLU A 894 36.40 -29.37 7.76
N VAL A 895 36.75 -30.65 7.87
CA VAL A 895 38.13 -31.14 7.79
C VAL A 895 38.24 -32.22 6.71
N HIS A 896 38.95 -31.93 5.63
CA HIS A 896 39.19 -32.88 4.55
C HIS A 896 40.41 -33.75 4.84
N VAL A 897 40.26 -35.07 4.78
CA VAL A 897 41.32 -36.03 5.11
C VAL A 897 41.45 -37.14 4.05
N SER A 898 42.62 -37.82 4.05
CA SER A 898 42.91 -38.97 3.20
C SER A 898 43.09 -40.25 4.01
N LEU A 899 42.60 -41.38 3.48
CA LEU A 899 42.88 -42.72 4.02
C LEU A 899 43.91 -43.50 3.18
N LEU A 900 44.52 -42.89 2.16
CA LEU A 900 45.40 -43.58 1.22
C LEU A 900 46.62 -44.22 1.94
N PRO A 901 46.95 -45.50 1.68
CA PRO A 901 48.08 -46.20 2.30
C PRO A 901 49.43 -45.50 2.14
N GLU A 902 49.64 -44.84 1.00
CA GLU A 902 50.89 -44.14 0.65
C GLU A 902 51.15 -42.91 1.53
N LEU A 903 50.08 -42.22 1.97
CA LEU A 903 50.17 -41.04 2.83
C LEU A 903 50.16 -41.42 4.32
N THR A 904 49.42 -42.48 4.69
CA THR A 904 49.29 -42.95 6.08
C THR A 904 50.53 -43.72 6.58
N ALA A 905 51.45 -44.12 5.71
CA ALA A 905 52.70 -44.83 6.01
C ALA A 905 53.59 -44.17 7.10
N ALA A 906 54.41 -44.97 7.77
CA ALA A 906 55.21 -44.53 8.93
C ALA A 906 56.57 -43.90 8.58
N THR A 907 57.15 -44.22 7.42
CA THR A 907 58.52 -43.87 7.03
C THR A 907 58.54 -42.88 5.86
N ARG A 908 58.69 -41.58 6.16
CA ARG A 908 58.94 -40.54 5.14
C ARG A 908 60.38 -40.66 4.62
N LYS A 909 60.58 -40.50 3.30
CA LYS A 909 61.92 -40.48 2.68
C LYS A 909 62.60 -39.12 2.91
N LYS A 910 63.94 -39.09 2.96
CA LYS A 910 64.68 -37.82 3.05
C LYS A 910 64.61 -37.08 1.70
N LEU A 911 64.50 -35.75 1.76
CA LEU A 911 64.46 -34.87 0.59
C LEU A 911 65.80 -34.16 0.38
N GLU A 912 66.14 -33.87 -0.87
CA GLU A 912 67.38 -33.19 -1.28
C GLU A 912 67.07 -32.00 -2.21
N LYS A 913 67.74 -30.87 -1.98
CA LYS A 913 67.50 -29.59 -2.69
C LYS A 913 67.76 -29.73 -4.20
N ASP A 914 67.01 -28.99 -4.99
CA ASP A 914 67.03 -28.93 -6.46
C ASP A 914 66.63 -30.26 -7.16
N SER A 915 66.12 -31.24 -6.40
CA SER A 915 65.59 -32.49 -6.96
C SER A 915 64.32 -32.26 -7.78
N LYS A 916 64.18 -33.03 -8.88
CA LYS A 916 62.98 -33.06 -9.72
C LYS A 916 62.09 -34.21 -9.30
N LEU A 917 60.87 -33.90 -8.85
CA LEU A 917 59.92 -34.86 -8.28
C LEU A 917 58.60 -34.83 -9.05
N THR A 918 57.91 -35.96 -9.09
CA THR A 918 56.53 -36.05 -9.58
C THR A 918 55.57 -35.85 -8.41
N ALA A 919 54.80 -34.76 -8.43
CA ALA A 919 53.82 -34.44 -7.40
C ALA A 919 52.40 -34.85 -7.84
N THR A 920 51.71 -35.65 -7.04
CA THR A 920 50.32 -36.06 -7.28
C THR A 920 49.37 -35.13 -6.55
N ILE A 921 48.32 -34.63 -7.21
CA ILE A 921 47.36 -33.70 -6.61
C ILE A 921 46.39 -34.48 -5.70
N GLN A 922 46.35 -34.10 -4.43
CA GLN A 922 45.52 -34.77 -3.40
C GLN A 922 44.30 -33.92 -2.99
N TYR A 923 44.42 -32.59 -2.99
CA TYR A 923 43.29 -31.67 -2.75
C TYR A 923 43.44 -30.42 -3.62
N THR A 924 42.33 -29.73 -3.92
CA THR A 924 42.33 -28.52 -4.76
C THR A 924 41.26 -27.56 -4.27
N ASP A 925 41.70 -26.40 -3.82
CA ASP A 925 40.90 -25.23 -3.46
C ASP A 925 40.81 -24.26 -4.68
N LYS A 926 40.15 -23.11 -4.52
CA LYS A 926 40.18 -22.01 -5.51
C LYS A 926 41.58 -21.42 -5.68
N ASP A 927 42.34 -21.30 -4.58
CA ASP A 927 43.57 -20.49 -4.55
C ASP A 927 44.85 -21.33 -4.43
N PHE A 928 44.75 -22.57 -3.96
CA PHE A 928 45.88 -23.50 -3.81
C PHE A 928 45.48 -24.97 -4.01
N ALA A 929 46.46 -25.83 -4.30
CA ALA A 929 46.31 -27.27 -4.35
C ALA A 929 47.31 -27.94 -3.41
N VAL A 930 46.89 -29.00 -2.73
CA VAL A 930 47.76 -29.80 -1.85
C VAL A 930 48.20 -31.03 -2.63
N VAL A 931 49.51 -31.25 -2.68
CA VAL A 931 50.13 -32.29 -3.52
C VAL A 931 51.08 -33.15 -2.69
N SER A 932 51.18 -34.45 -3.03
CA SER A 932 52.12 -35.38 -2.43
C SER A 932 53.33 -35.60 -3.34
N LEU A 933 54.53 -35.53 -2.79
CA LEU A 933 55.79 -35.63 -3.55
C LEU A 933 56.17 -37.08 -3.89
N GLY A 934 55.29 -37.77 -4.64
CA GLY A 934 55.45 -39.18 -5.00
C GLY A 934 55.59 -40.09 -3.78
N ASP A 935 56.36 -41.17 -3.93
CA ASP A 935 56.63 -42.19 -2.91
C ASP A 935 57.37 -41.70 -1.64
N THR A 936 57.50 -40.39 -1.38
CA THR A 936 58.25 -39.87 -0.21
C THR A 936 57.42 -39.70 1.04
N GLY A 937 56.08 -39.67 0.92
CA GLY A 937 55.16 -39.46 2.06
C GLY A 937 55.12 -38.02 2.60
N HIS A 938 55.61 -37.04 1.83
CA HIS A 938 55.53 -35.60 2.16
C HIS A 938 54.41 -34.92 1.37
N LEU A 939 53.69 -34.01 2.03
CA LEU A 939 52.71 -33.11 1.41
C LEU A 939 53.33 -31.71 1.27
N THR A 940 52.86 -30.95 0.29
CA THR A 940 53.16 -29.52 0.11
C THR A 940 52.00 -28.81 -0.59
N ILE A 941 52.04 -27.48 -0.63
CA ILE A 941 51.01 -26.59 -1.18
C ILE A 941 51.57 -25.86 -2.40
N ILE A 942 50.85 -25.88 -3.52
CA ILE A 942 51.17 -25.13 -4.74
C ILE A 942 50.04 -24.17 -5.12
N PRO A 943 50.33 -23.02 -5.76
CA PRO A 943 49.28 -22.12 -6.23
C PRO A 943 48.53 -22.71 -7.44
N THR A 944 47.20 -22.60 -7.45
CA THR A 944 46.36 -23.05 -8.60
C THR A 944 46.37 -22.06 -9.77
N ARG A 945 46.63 -20.78 -9.49
CA ARG A 945 46.67 -19.67 -10.46
C ARG A 945 48.07 -19.10 -10.55
N THR A 946 48.70 -19.13 -11.72
CA THR A 946 50.05 -18.53 -11.86
C THR A 946 49.96 -17.00 -11.91
N HIS A 947 49.02 -16.47 -12.71
CA HIS A 947 48.75 -15.04 -12.85
C HIS A 947 47.47 -14.62 -12.09
N LEU A 948 47.33 -13.32 -11.76
CA LEU A 948 46.15 -12.79 -11.05
C LEU A 948 44.84 -12.92 -11.86
N ASN A 949 44.96 -12.89 -13.19
CA ASN A 949 43.87 -13.08 -14.14
C ASN A 949 43.80 -14.53 -14.68
N ASP A 950 44.59 -15.46 -14.12
CA ASP A 950 44.60 -16.84 -14.62
C ASP A 950 43.25 -17.52 -14.35
N ILE A 951 42.70 -18.15 -15.38
CA ILE A 951 41.39 -18.78 -15.34
C ILE A 951 41.60 -20.19 -14.83
N LEU A 952 40.96 -20.55 -13.70
CA LEU A 952 41.13 -21.84 -13.03
C LEU A 952 40.83 -23.00 -13.99
N ASN A 953 41.88 -23.53 -14.62
CA ASN A 953 41.76 -24.55 -15.65
C ASN A 953 41.54 -25.91 -14.98
N SER A 954 40.27 -26.23 -14.74
CA SER A 954 39.81 -27.42 -14.00
C SER A 954 40.32 -28.76 -14.53
N LYS A 955 40.91 -28.81 -15.73
CA LYS A 955 41.57 -30.01 -16.29
C LYS A 955 43.03 -30.18 -15.87
N LYS A 956 43.71 -29.11 -15.42
CA LYS A 956 45.11 -29.12 -14.98
C LYS A 956 45.24 -29.58 -13.52
N PHE A 957 44.29 -29.18 -12.67
CA PHE A 957 44.28 -29.47 -11.23
C PHE A 957 43.14 -30.44 -10.86
N LEU A 958 43.12 -31.62 -11.48
CA LEU A 958 42.25 -32.72 -11.07
C LEU A 958 42.94 -33.55 -9.99
N VAL A 959 42.21 -33.90 -8.92
CA VAL A 959 42.71 -34.84 -7.90
C VAL A 959 43.10 -36.17 -8.58
N GLY A 960 44.27 -36.69 -8.21
CA GLY A 960 44.90 -37.85 -8.84
C GLY A 960 45.71 -37.58 -10.11
N SER A 961 45.79 -36.35 -10.62
CA SER A 961 46.72 -36.01 -11.71
C SER A 961 48.14 -35.73 -11.18
N CYS A 962 49.15 -35.96 -12.03
CA CYS A 962 50.57 -35.77 -11.69
C CYS A 962 51.15 -34.53 -12.38
N LEU A 963 51.95 -33.77 -11.64
CA LEU A 963 52.71 -32.60 -12.08
C LEU A 963 54.21 -32.84 -11.87
N ASN A 964 55.06 -32.19 -12.68
CA ASN A 964 56.50 -32.17 -12.45
C ASN A 964 56.86 -30.93 -11.63
N VAL A 965 57.54 -31.13 -10.49
CA VAL A 965 57.96 -30.03 -9.61
C VAL A 965 59.48 -30.06 -9.37
N THR A 966 60.04 -28.87 -9.16
CA THR A 966 61.41 -28.66 -8.69
C THR A 966 61.36 -28.33 -7.20
N MET A 967 62.17 -28.98 -6.37
CA MET A 967 62.16 -28.75 -4.92
C MET A 967 63.18 -27.69 -4.50
N GLU A 968 62.70 -26.51 -4.13
CA GLU A 968 63.53 -25.36 -3.78
C GLU A 968 64.03 -25.43 -2.34
N GLU A 969 63.17 -25.83 -1.39
CA GLU A 969 63.56 -26.01 0.01
C GLU A 969 62.95 -27.29 0.58
N PRO A 970 63.71 -28.12 1.33
CA PRO A 970 63.18 -29.37 1.89
C PRO A 970 62.22 -29.18 3.08
N SER A 971 62.20 -27.98 3.67
CA SER A 971 61.34 -27.57 4.79
C SER A 971 61.41 -26.05 4.91
N SER A 972 60.33 -25.33 4.63
CA SER A 972 60.28 -23.87 4.77
C SER A 972 59.47 -23.49 6.02
N GLU A 973 60.01 -22.60 6.86
CA GLU A 973 59.31 -22.09 8.05
C GLU A 973 58.01 -21.35 7.66
N GLU A 974 57.98 -20.72 6.49
CA GLU A 974 56.83 -19.94 6.00
C GLU A 974 55.63 -20.82 5.61
N LEU A 975 55.87 -22.11 5.35
CA LEU A 975 54.86 -23.14 5.12
C LEU A 975 54.68 -24.08 6.33
N GLY A 976 55.17 -23.69 7.51
CA GLY A 976 55.04 -24.48 8.74
C GLY A 976 55.87 -25.78 8.77
N GLY A 977 56.99 -25.83 8.01
CA GLY A 977 57.87 -27.00 7.92
C GLY A 977 57.55 -27.94 6.74
N LEU A 978 56.61 -27.57 5.86
CA LEU A 978 56.41 -28.29 4.59
C LEU A 978 57.50 -27.92 3.56
N PRO A 979 57.85 -28.80 2.60
CA PRO A 979 58.82 -28.49 1.54
C PRO A 979 58.28 -27.40 0.60
N LEU A 980 59.13 -26.48 0.13
CA LEU A 980 58.79 -25.50 -0.90
C LEU A 980 59.11 -26.07 -2.29
N VAL A 981 58.16 -25.96 -3.23
CA VAL A 981 58.29 -26.48 -4.59
C VAL A 981 57.76 -25.52 -5.66
N GLU A 982 58.43 -25.52 -6.81
CA GLU A 982 58.07 -24.80 -8.03
C GLU A 982 57.49 -25.78 -9.07
N CYS A 983 56.45 -25.39 -9.81
CA CYS A 983 55.86 -26.23 -10.87
C CYS A 983 56.52 -25.97 -12.24
N GLN A 984 57.14 -27.00 -12.82
CA GLN A 984 57.82 -26.86 -14.11
C GLN A 984 56.84 -26.63 -15.26
N LYS A 985 57.16 -25.67 -16.13
CA LYS A 985 56.43 -25.43 -17.38
C LYS A 985 56.61 -26.60 -18.35
N GLN A 986 55.50 -27.14 -18.85
CA GLN A 986 55.52 -27.92 -20.08
C GLN A 986 55.52 -26.94 -21.25
N ASP A 987 56.67 -26.76 -21.89
CA ASP A 987 56.75 -25.98 -23.12
C ASP A 987 55.87 -26.59 -24.21
N ALA A 988 54.93 -25.80 -24.74
CA ALA A 988 54.09 -26.17 -25.86
C ALA A 988 54.84 -26.11 -27.21
N THR A 989 56.11 -26.53 -27.23
CA THR A 989 56.92 -26.67 -28.45
C THR A 989 56.61 -27.99 -29.15
N ARG A 990 56.70 -27.99 -30.49
CA ARG A 990 56.25 -29.10 -31.35
C ARG A 990 57.20 -30.31 -31.27
N GLY A 991 56.99 -31.22 -30.31
CA GLY A 991 57.68 -32.51 -30.23
C GLY A 991 56.78 -33.69 -30.61
N THR A 992 57.07 -34.37 -31.72
CA THR A 992 56.32 -35.58 -32.14
C THR A 992 56.74 -36.83 -31.37
N GLN A 993 55.78 -37.53 -30.75
CA GLN A 993 55.76 -39.00 -30.77
C GLN A 993 54.34 -39.59 -30.63
N LYS A 994 54.21 -40.87 -30.99
CA LYS A 994 52.96 -41.51 -31.44
C LYS A 994 52.03 -41.91 -30.29
N ARG A 995 50.71 -41.72 -30.49
CA ARG A 995 49.71 -42.75 -30.13
C ARG A 995 48.60 -42.76 -31.18
N GLU A 996 48.03 -43.94 -31.44
CA GLU A 996 47.21 -44.18 -32.63
C GLU A 996 45.72 -43.94 -32.38
N GLN A 997 45.10 -43.10 -33.22
CA GLN A 997 43.69 -43.21 -33.57
C GLN A 997 43.44 -42.55 -34.95
N ARG A 998 42.32 -42.91 -35.59
CA ARG A 998 42.15 -42.83 -37.05
C ARG A 998 42.11 -41.38 -37.56
N LYS A 999 43.04 -41.03 -38.46
CA LYS A 999 42.99 -39.79 -39.25
C LYS A 999 41.79 -39.81 -40.21
N SER A 1000 40.84 -38.90 -40.05
CA SER A 1000 40.14 -38.32 -41.19
C SER A 1000 40.93 -37.10 -41.68
N LYS A 1001 41.07 -36.92 -43.00
CA LYS A 1001 41.63 -35.68 -43.54
C LYS A 1001 40.63 -34.55 -43.32
N ARG A 1002 41.04 -33.51 -42.59
CA ARG A 1002 40.41 -32.19 -42.67
C ARG A 1002 40.84 -31.59 -44.02
N THR A 1003 39.88 -31.21 -44.85
CA THR A 1003 40.13 -30.52 -46.14
C THR A 1003 40.22 -29.02 -45.90
N ASP A 1004 41.20 -28.37 -46.49
CA ASP A 1004 41.49 -26.96 -46.21
C ASP A 1004 40.68 -26.02 -47.11
N LEU A 1005 40.43 -24.80 -46.61
CA LEU A 1005 39.64 -23.80 -47.33
C LEU A 1005 40.41 -23.30 -48.56
N GLY A 1006 39.75 -23.32 -49.72
CA GLY A 1006 40.32 -22.98 -51.02
C GLY A 1006 40.82 -24.17 -51.84
N GLU A 1007 40.92 -25.38 -51.26
CA GLU A 1007 41.33 -26.59 -51.98
C GLU A 1007 40.33 -26.93 -53.11
N VAL A 1008 40.83 -27.19 -54.31
CA VAL A 1008 40.03 -27.67 -55.47
C VAL A 1008 40.18 -29.18 -55.55
N MET A 1009 39.06 -29.91 -55.61
CA MET A 1009 39.07 -31.37 -55.59
C MET A 1009 37.93 -31.96 -56.42
N THR A 1010 38.18 -33.14 -57.00
CA THR A 1010 37.17 -33.87 -57.76
C THR A 1010 36.17 -34.54 -56.82
N VAL A 1011 34.93 -34.06 -56.81
CA VAL A 1011 33.80 -34.57 -56.03
C VAL A 1011 32.84 -35.38 -56.91
N THR A 1012 32.06 -36.29 -56.32
CA THR A 1012 31.07 -37.10 -57.06
C THR A 1012 29.65 -36.63 -56.77
N VAL A 1013 28.87 -36.32 -57.80
CA VAL A 1013 27.48 -35.85 -57.68
C VAL A 1013 26.59 -36.97 -57.13
N LYS A 1014 26.00 -36.78 -55.95
CA LYS A 1014 25.15 -37.78 -55.27
C LYS A 1014 23.65 -37.48 -55.42
N LYS A 1015 23.25 -36.22 -55.48
CA LYS A 1015 21.86 -35.82 -55.77
C LYS A 1015 21.81 -34.43 -56.39
N VAL A 1016 21.13 -34.31 -57.52
CA VAL A 1016 20.82 -33.03 -58.18
C VAL A 1016 19.41 -32.59 -57.77
N LYS A 1017 19.22 -31.29 -57.52
CA LYS A 1017 17.93 -30.63 -57.36
C LYS A 1017 17.95 -29.31 -58.18
N PRO A 1018 16.83 -28.56 -58.29
CA PRO A 1018 16.82 -27.32 -59.08
C PRO A 1018 17.74 -26.19 -58.57
N MET A 1019 17.96 -26.07 -57.25
CA MET A 1019 18.73 -24.98 -56.64
C MET A 1019 20.01 -25.40 -55.92
N ASP A 1020 20.17 -26.70 -55.60
CA ASP A 1020 21.35 -27.22 -54.89
C ASP A 1020 21.73 -28.63 -55.34
N VAL A 1021 23.03 -28.90 -55.38
CA VAL A 1021 23.60 -30.20 -55.77
C VAL A 1021 24.41 -30.76 -54.62
N VAL A 1022 24.00 -31.92 -54.13
CA VAL A 1022 24.68 -32.65 -53.05
C VAL A 1022 25.75 -33.53 -53.67
N VAL A 1023 26.99 -33.30 -53.23
CA VAL A 1023 28.20 -33.99 -53.70
C VAL A 1023 28.85 -34.79 -52.56
N MET A 1024 29.61 -35.82 -52.92
CA MET A 1024 30.48 -36.56 -52.01
C MET A 1024 31.94 -36.16 -52.26
N LEU A 1025 32.63 -35.73 -51.21
CA LEU A 1025 34.07 -35.53 -51.24
C LEU A 1025 34.80 -36.90 -51.20
N PRO A 1026 36.04 -37.00 -51.72
CA PRO A 1026 36.84 -38.23 -51.63
C PRO A 1026 37.08 -38.73 -50.19
N SER A 1027 36.91 -37.86 -49.19
CA SER A 1027 36.97 -38.18 -47.75
C SER A 1027 35.74 -38.94 -47.21
N GLY A 1028 34.69 -39.11 -48.01
CA GLY A 1028 33.40 -39.68 -47.59
C GLY A 1028 32.45 -38.65 -46.95
N THR A 1029 32.86 -37.39 -46.81
CA THR A 1029 31.99 -36.30 -46.33
C THR A 1029 31.02 -35.85 -47.44
N ALA A 1030 29.77 -35.52 -47.08
CA ALA A 1030 28.83 -34.90 -48.00
C ALA A 1030 28.99 -33.37 -47.98
N GLY A 1031 28.98 -32.74 -49.16
CA GLY A 1031 28.96 -31.30 -49.36
C GLY A 1031 27.77 -30.87 -50.23
N SER A 1032 27.51 -29.57 -50.28
CA SER A 1032 26.41 -28.98 -51.07
C SER A 1032 26.91 -27.79 -51.88
N ILE A 1033 26.69 -27.82 -53.19
CA ILE A 1033 26.99 -26.71 -54.11
C ILE A 1033 25.67 -26.01 -54.45
N HIS A 1034 25.61 -24.68 -54.27
CA HIS A 1034 24.45 -23.88 -54.62
C HIS A 1034 24.46 -23.54 -56.13
N VAL A 1035 23.28 -23.40 -56.75
CA VAL A 1035 23.15 -23.18 -58.20
C VAL A 1035 23.93 -21.97 -58.72
N SER A 1036 24.07 -20.91 -57.92
CA SER A 1036 24.87 -19.71 -58.24
C SER A 1036 26.39 -19.93 -58.24
N GLN A 1037 26.86 -21.17 -58.12
CA GLN A 1037 28.27 -21.57 -58.11
C GLN A 1037 28.53 -22.76 -59.08
N ILE A 1038 27.61 -23.01 -60.02
CA ILE A 1038 27.65 -24.16 -60.94
C ILE A 1038 27.91 -23.74 -62.39
N GLU A 1039 27.33 -22.63 -62.86
CA GLU A 1039 27.47 -22.15 -64.23
C GLU A 1039 27.31 -20.61 -64.27
N GLU A 1040 28.21 -19.90 -64.95
CA GLU A 1040 28.20 -18.42 -65.01
C GLU A 1040 27.25 -17.85 -66.08
N SER A 1041 26.80 -18.67 -67.04
CA SER A 1041 26.00 -18.23 -68.19
C SER A 1041 24.96 -19.28 -68.64
N PRO A 1042 23.87 -19.50 -67.88
CA PRO A 1042 22.90 -20.55 -68.17
C PRO A 1042 22.05 -20.27 -69.41
N VAL A 1043 21.75 -21.32 -70.18
CA VAL A 1043 20.91 -21.23 -71.40
C VAL A 1043 19.45 -21.00 -71.02
N VAL A 1044 18.87 -19.91 -71.55
CA VAL A 1044 17.49 -19.48 -71.28
C VAL A 1044 16.48 -20.60 -71.60
N GLY A 1045 15.67 -20.97 -70.60
CA GLY A 1045 14.70 -22.06 -70.69
C GLY A 1045 15.17 -23.40 -70.08
N SER A 1046 16.40 -23.47 -69.56
CA SER A 1046 16.94 -24.65 -68.86
C SER A 1046 17.25 -24.37 -67.39
N PHE A 1047 17.35 -25.42 -66.57
CA PHE A 1047 17.86 -25.31 -65.20
C PHE A 1047 19.40 -25.39 -65.22
N PRO A 1048 20.15 -24.50 -64.53
CA PRO A 1048 21.62 -24.55 -64.54
C PRO A 1048 22.22 -25.82 -63.93
N THR A 1049 21.42 -26.58 -63.15
CA THR A 1049 21.82 -27.88 -62.60
C THR A 1049 21.56 -29.06 -63.54
N SER A 1050 20.93 -28.86 -64.71
CA SER A 1050 20.54 -29.92 -65.65
C SER A 1050 21.70 -30.53 -66.45
N SER A 1051 22.82 -29.82 -66.54
CA SER A 1051 24.08 -30.33 -67.11
C SER A 1051 24.73 -31.43 -66.26
N LEU A 1052 24.40 -31.49 -64.96
CA LEU A 1052 24.96 -32.43 -64.00
C LEU A 1052 24.11 -33.71 -63.88
N LYS A 1053 24.78 -34.86 -63.89
CA LYS A 1053 24.13 -36.19 -63.76
C LYS A 1053 24.54 -36.85 -62.45
N VAL A 1054 23.61 -37.51 -61.78
CA VAL A 1054 23.93 -38.29 -60.57
C VAL A 1054 24.93 -39.38 -60.92
N GLY A 1055 26.04 -39.45 -60.18
CA GLY A 1055 27.19 -40.30 -60.44
C GLY A 1055 28.35 -39.64 -61.21
N SER A 1056 28.17 -38.44 -61.80
CA SER A 1056 29.28 -37.76 -62.49
C SER A 1056 30.33 -37.23 -61.50
N LYS A 1057 31.59 -37.23 -61.93
CA LYS A 1057 32.69 -36.57 -61.24
C LYS A 1057 32.83 -35.15 -61.77
N VAL A 1058 33.00 -34.17 -60.88
CA VAL A 1058 33.19 -32.75 -61.20
C VAL A 1058 34.21 -32.14 -60.24
N GLU A 1059 34.91 -31.10 -60.66
CA GLU A 1059 35.82 -30.37 -59.75
C GLU A 1059 35.05 -29.29 -58.99
N ALA A 1060 35.32 -29.18 -57.70
CA ALA A 1060 34.70 -28.19 -56.81
C ALA A 1060 35.73 -27.61 -55.84
N ARG A 1061 35.61 -26.32 -55.54
CA ARG A 1061 36.45 -25.62 -54.55
C ARG A 1061 35.77 -25.61 -53.18
N VAL A 1062 36.51 -25.92 -52.11
CA VAL A 1062 36.01 -25.87 -50.74
C VAL A 1062 35.95 -24.42 -50.26
N ILE A 1063 34.78 -23.78 -50.32
CA ILE A 1063 34.57 -22.37 -49.94
C ILE A 1063 34.23 -22.15 -48.44
N GLY A 1064 33.87 -23.21 -47.72
CA GLY A 1064 33.45 -23.12 -46.31
C GLY A 1064 33.10 -24.48 -45.72
N GLY A 1065 32.99 -24.56 -44.39
CA GLY A 1065 32.61 -25.79 -43.70
C GLY A 1065 31.95 -25.53 -42.34
N HIS A 1066 30.69 -25.92 -42.20
CA HIS A 1066 29.96 -25.86 -40.92
C HIS A 1066 29.99 -27.22 -40.22
N THR A 1067 30.50 -27.26 -38.99
CA THR A 1067 30.34 -28.41 -38.09
C THR A 1067 28.94 -28.41 -37.49
N VAL A 1068 28.03 -29.21 -38.06
CA VAL A 1068 26.72 -29.44 -37.46
C VAL A 1068 26.90 -30.29 -36.20
N HIS A 1069 26.80 -29.67 -35.04
CA HIS A 1069 26.46 -30.33 -33.78
C HIS A 1069 25.09 -29.80 -33.38
N GLY A 1070 24.09 -30.68 -33.45
CA GLY A 1070 22.69 -30.28 -33.31
C GLY A 1070 22.31 -30.05 -31.85
N HIS A 1071 21.33 -29.17 -31.64
CA HIS A 1071 20.61 -29.07 -30.38
C HIS A 1071 19.99 -30.43 -30.01
N LYS A 1072 20.16 -30.82 -28.76
CA LYS A 1072 19.35 -31.76 -27.99
C LYS A 1072 19.31 -31.27 -26.54
#